data_AF-F0YJ04-F1
#
_entry.id   AF-F0YJ04-F1
#
_cell.length_a   1.000
_cell.length_b   1.000
_cell.length_c   1.000
_cell.angle_alpha   90.00
_cell.angle_beta   90.00
_cell.angle_gamma   90.00
#
_symmetry.space_group_name_H-M   'P 1'
#
loop_
_entity.id
_entity.type
_entity.pdbx_description
1 polymer ?
#
loop_
_entity_poly.entity_id
_entity_poly.type
_entity_poly.pdbx_seq_one_letter_code
_entity_poly.pdbx_strand_id
1 'polypeptide(L)'
;MGARWEQLECGLALLKINWGIGMMAMAYYISLLGAPCGVAFFVFTMLITYLGVDRLLRAEDALDGDGDDGAPDAALLPAEKRGRDATYTSVCRGALGPRYETLACALIWLCSVSSCVAYATFVADNGARFAGGPRWAWAAALGGCALPGALFLGDRLDSLRWCNAAGLGLGVLFSGLVVGRCGRRFGSLAAVAAALRRDAPTPAEAAANLPVAAGIAVFCNEGIVALAPSARRDMSRAGRRAFRAVVAKTLVAFTVFYMAVGLSGAALYADVSSELALSFSENPLDAVAVMAYVLQLVPTSVIVFFLAFETAEGWCARRSGRDARASLPRNRVLAGRVATVVACAVAGAAVPRFGDFLALTGSVSNAATIYVLPHLMFFRCVPGAPRGEKALSCANVVFGVVSGVVGTVQSARGLFALALLLGLARPMSALSARASLACPHLKLNFEASASEIAAKSAALVAGLDAAVARIASGASGDAGADWIGATDAVAAASAEVCLPALVATDDAARDAGAAAKRALIDAFQRAHGDAGVYAALRAQAPGDARRAEALRRHVALFEANGLGLDDAAARSDVAAVRAELGQLCAAFEQAINVDASYVTFAEAELAGLSPAAIAALPSRDGGATRDVSLKAPTLTPVLQSCASPATRKRAMAAGQSKCPENVARLNRIVELRARLARLLGAENHAAAALSSKMAATPATVNGFLDRVASKLRPLRDRDLARLLEKKRLEHPGAARVDAWDVAYYSRQIKADLGIDEESLKPFFPMDRVVPAAIRALGEDVLGFSVDGPLADARLWHEDVDLYAIRDGAKVLGHVALDLKSRPGKFGHQMVVPLRPAAGESPNACAVLGNMGDAAGFMRFREVETLLHELGHVFHALAGDAKPAILSWAWPMVPWPGGVEMDFLEVPSMLCQQWVYAAPMLAKLATRAADGSEIPADVVAALAESRHLLAGVGNARYLSMCAYDMAMHSSAGAVDVVKLYGPLVREYSNLEEIDGTHFASSWYHMAIGYDCAYYGYLWSEIYAVDAYARFGDALDAAEGRRLRDLVLAPGAAEPGATMIANFLGRPPNEDAYFKRLGVEA
;
A
#
# COMPACT_ATOMS: atom_id res chain seq x y z
N MET A 1 57.77 -12.39 -28.39
CA MET A 1 56.32 -12.44 -28.67
C MET A 1 55.58 -13.45 -27.79
N GLY A 2 56.08 -14.68 -27.58
CA GLY A 2 55.42 -15.71 -26.75
C GLY A 2 55.00 -15.24 -25.34
N ALA A 3 55.91 -14.65 -24.56
CA ALA A 3 55.57 -14.14 -23.23
C ALA A 3 54.52 -13.01 -23.23
N ARG A 4 54.43 -12.19 -24.29
CA ARG A 4 53.38 -11.17 -24.43
C ARG A 4 52.03 -11.78 -24.78
N TRP A 5 52.04 -12.91 -25.51
CA TRP A 5 50.84 -13.68 -25.83
C TRP A 5 50.30 -14.42 -24.59
N GLU A 6 51.18 -15.06 -23.81
CA GLU A 6 50.82 -15.67 -22.51
C GLU A 6 50.20 -14.63 -21.56
N GLN A 7 50.79 -13.42 -21.50
CA GLN A 7 50.26 -12.30 -20.71
C GLN A 7 48.88 -11.83 -21.19
N LEU A 8 48.65 -11.81 -22.51
CA LEU A 8 47.39 -11.41 -23.11
C LEU A 8 46.29 -12.45 -22.87
N GLU A 9 46.58 -13.74 -23.06
CA GLU A 9 45.62 -14.84 -22.78
C GLU A 9 45.22 -14.86 -21.30
N CYS A 10 46.18 -14.70 -20.40
CA CYS A 10 45.92 -14.61 -18.96
C CYS A 10 45.10 -13.37 -18.59
N GLY A 11 45.50 -12.21 -19.12
CA GLY A 11 44.77 -10.97 -18.94
C GLY A 11 43.32 -11.11 -19.42
N LEU A 12 43.10 -11.70 -20.59
CA LEU A 12 41.79 -11.98 -21.16
C LEU A 12 40.97 -13.01 -20.37
N ALA A 13 41.61 -14.02 -19.77
CA ALA A 13 40.92 -15.00 -18.94
C ALA A 13 40.42 -14.34 -17.64
N LEU A 14 41.29 -13.62 -16.94
CA LEU A 14 40.94 -12.78 -15.78
C LEU A 14 39.91 -11.72 -16.16
N LEU A 15 39.97 -11.22 -17.41
CA LEU A 15 39.03 -10.22 -17.92
C LEU A 15 37.59 -10.75 -18.01
N LYS A 16 37.43 -12.02 -18.40
CA LYS A 16 36.12 -12.62 -18.71
C LYS A 16 35.35 -13.06 -17.46
N ILE A 17 36.07 -13.50 -16.44
CA ILE A 17 35.50 -13.93 -15.15
C ILE A 17 34.86 -12.75 -14.42
N ASN A 18 35.44 -11.56 -14.54
CA ASN A 18 35.01 -10.41 -13.77
C ASN A 18 33.88 -9.62 -14.47
N TRP A 19 33.86 -9.60 -15.82
CA TRP A 19 33.05 -8.68 -16.65
C TRP A 19 31.55 -8.65 -16.25
N GLY A 20 30.97 -9.79 -15.86
CA GLY A 20 29.53 -9.90 -15.59
C GLY A 20 29.06 -9.33 -14.24
N ILE A 21 29.82 -9.50 -13.15
CA ILE A 21 29.33 -9.17 -11.79
C ILE A 21 29.76 -7.77 -11.35
N GLY A 22 30.96 -7.30 -11.71
CA GLY A 22 31.49 -6.02 -11.24
C GLY A 22 30.64 -4.80 -11.64
N MET A 23 29.92 -4.90 -12.76
CA MET A 23 28.97 -3.87 -13.21
C MET A 23 27.70 -3.82 -12.35
N MET A 24 27.15 -4.98 -11.96
CA MET A 24 26.00 -5.09 -11.04
C MET A 24 26.35 -4.55 -9.68
N ALA A 25 27.51 -4.98 -9.18
CA ALA A 25 28.02 -4.64 -7.86
C ALA A 25 28.11 -3.13 -7.66
N MET A 26 28.64 -2.41 -8.66
CA MET A 26 28.77 -0.96 -8.58
C MET A 26 27.41 -0.27 -8.58
N ALA A 27 26.51 -0.63 -9.49
CA ALA A 27 25.15 -0.08 -9.49
C ALA A 27 24.43 -0.37 -8.17
N TYR A 28 24.58 -1.58 -7.64
CA TYR A 28 23.99 -2.01 -6.38
C TYR A 28 24.60 -1.29 -5.16
N TYR A 29 25.90 -1.03 -5.12
CA TYR A 29 26.51 -0.22 -4.06
C TYR A 29 26.09 1.22 -4.11
N ILE A 30 25.92 1.78 -5.32
CA ILE A 30 25.39 3.13 -5.48
C ILE A 30 23.95 3.19 -4.97
N SER A 31 23.13 2.16 -5.23
CA SER A 31 21.78 2.06 -4.68
C SER A 31 21.77 1.87 -3.15
N LEU A 32 22.60 0.98 -2.60
CA LEU A 32 22.58 0.63 -1.17
C LEU A 32 23.28 1.65 -0.26
N LEU A 33 24.36 2.28 -0.74
CA LEU A 33 25.22 3.15 0.04
C LEU A 33 25.20 4.60 -0.45
N GLY A 34 24.53 4.88 -1.58
CA GLY A 34 24.59 6.17 -2.25
C GLY A 34 25.86 6.33 -3.10
N ALA A 35 25.84 7.25 -4.07
CA ALA A 35 26.92 7.38 -5.05
C ALA A 35 28.35 7.58 -4.46
N PRO A 36 28.61 8.49 -3.51
CA PRO A 36 29.99 8.69 -3.02
C PRO A 36 30.47 7.52 -2.16
N CYS A 37 29.63 6.97 -1.27
CA CYS A 37 30.01 5.87 -0.40
C CYS A 37 30.06 4.54 -1.17
N GLY A 38 29.16 4.31 -2.10
CA GLY A 38 29.14 3.13 -2.97
C GLY A 38 30.36 3.04 -3.87
N VAL A 39 30.79 4.15 -4.49
CA VAL A 39 32.01 4.21 -5.29
C VAL A 39 33.25 3.97 -4.42
N ALA A 40 33.34 4.61 -3.26
CA ALA A 40 34.46 4.42 -2.34
C ALA A 40 34.55 2.95 -1.86
N PHE A 41 33.41 2.34 -1.54
CA PHE A 41 33.32 0.95 -1.14
C PHE A 41 33.72 0.00 -2.27
N PHE A 42 33.26 0.25 -3.51
CA PHE A 42 33.67 -0.51 -4.68
C PHE A 42 35.19 -0.52 -4.87
N VAL A 43 35.82 0.66 -4.87
CA VAL A 43 37.27 0.81 -5.04
C VAL A 43 38.02 0.10 -3.92
N PHE A 44 37.56 0.25 -2.68
CA PHE A 44 38.14 -0.43 -1.52
C PHE A 44 38.11 -1.95 -1.68
N THR A 45 37.00 -2.51 -2.14
CA THR A 45 36.88 -3.98 -2.32
C THR A 45 37.80 -4.52 -3.41
N MET A 46 37.97 -3.79 -4.53
CA MET A 46 38.93 -4.14 -5.58
C MET A 46 40.38 -4.12 -5.08
N LEU A 47 40.72 -3.16 -4.24
CA LEU A 47 42.06 -3.05 -3.65
C LEU A 47 42.39 -4.23 -2.73
N ILE A 48 41.43 -4.64 -1.87
CA ILE A 48 41.63 -5.79 -0.98
C ILE A 48 41.75 -7.08 -1.79
N THR A 49 40.97 -7.23 -2.86
CA THR A 49 41.08 -8.39 -3.77
C THR A 49 42.46 -8.46 -4.41
N TYR A 50 43.02 -7.33 -4.87
CA TYR A 50 44.39 -7.28 -5.38
C TYR A 50 45.41 -7.77 -4.33
N LEU A 51 45.28 -7.32 -3.08
CA LEU A 51 46.14 -7.77 -1.98
C LEU A 51 46.03 -9.27 -1.75
N GLY A 52 44.81 -9.83 -1.77
CA GLY A 52 44.59 -11.27 -1.65
C GLY A 52 45.29 -12.07 -2.76
N VAL A 53 45.19 -11.61 -4.03
CA VAL A 53 45.90 -12.22 -5.15
C VAL A 53 47.41 -12.13 -4.95
N ASP A 54 47.96 -10.95 -4.65
CA ASP A 54 49.41 -10.78 -4.45
C ASP A 54 49.95 -11.71 -3.34
N ARG A 55 49.23 -11.84 -2.22
CA ARG A 55 49.60 -12.74 -1.11
C ARG A 55 49.58 -14.21 -1.51
N LEU A 56 48.56 -14.64 -2.26
CA LEU A 56 48.49 -16.00 -2.79
C LEU A 56 49.67 -16.29 -3.72
N LEU A 57 49.96 -15.40 -4.67
CA LEU A 57 51.03 -15.59 -5.65
C LEU A 57 52.42 -15.61 -4.99
N ARG A 58 52.63 -14.83 -3.92
CA ARG A 58 53.87 -14.88 -3.13
C ARG A 58 54.00 -16.18 -2.32
N ALA A 59 52.91 -16.68 -1.76
CA ALA A 59 52.92 -17.98 -1.07
C ALA A 59 53.25 -19.12 -2.05
N GLU A 60 52.67 -19.07 -3.26
CA GLU A 60 53.00 -19.98 -4.36
C GLU A 60 54.49 -19.89 -4.74
N ASP A 61 55.02 -18.69 -4.96
CA ASP A 61 56.43 -18.48 -5.33
C ASP A 61 57.40 -18.96 -4.24
N ALA A 62 57.03 -18.79 -2.96
CA ALA A 62 57.81 -19.30 -1.82
C ALA A 62 57.81 -20.84 -1.75
N LEU A 63 56.68 -21.49 -2.06
CA LEU A 63 56.57 -22.95 -2.12
C LEU A 63 57.34 -23.57 -3.29
N ASP A 64 57.42 -22.86 -4.42
CA ASP A 64 58.20 -23.26 -5.59
C ASP A 64 59.71 -22.97 -5.46
N GLY A 65 60.14 -22.27 -4.41
CA GLY A 65 61.54 -21.90 -4.17
C GLY A 65 62.03 -20.71 -5.01
N ASP A 66 61.10 -19.88 -5.49
CA ASP A 66 61.32 -18.77 -6.43
C ASP A 66 61.22 -17.36 -5.79
N GLY A 67 61.16 -17.27 -4.45
CA GLY A 67 60.97 -16.01 -3.71
C GLY A 67 62.21 -15.11 -3.62
N ASP A 68 62.02 -13.80 -3.78
CA ASP A 68 63.05 -12.74 -3.66
C ASP A 68 63.37 -12.34 -2.20
N ASP A 69 62.55 -12.79 -1.23
CA ASP A 69 62.70 -12.47 0.18
C ASP A 69 63.22 -13.70 0.93
N GLY A 70 64.47 -13.64 1.40
CA GLY A 70 65.16 -14.75 2.07
C GLY A 70 64.29 -15.46 3.13
N ALA A 71 63.97 -16.72 2.87
CA ALA A 71 63.27 -17.60 3.80
C ALA A 71 64.26 -18.59 4.44
N PRO A 72 64.23 -18.77 5.78
CA PRO A 72 64.91 -19.85 6.45
C PRO A 72 64.10 -21.16 6.39
N ASP A 73 64.82 -22.23 6.05
CA ASP A 73 64.66 -23.66 6.34
C ASP A 73 63.32 -24.42 6.13
N ALA A 74 63.52 -25.63 5.62
CA ALA A 74 62.63 -26.80 5.55
C ALA A 74 61.55 -26.89 4.44
N ALA A 75 61.86 -27.80 3.50
CA ALA A 75 60.97 -28.53 2.61
C ALA A 75 59.55 -28.76 3.15
N LEU A 76 58.55 -28.10 2.57
CA LEU A 76 57.13 -28.35 2.84
C LEU A 76 56.41 -29.11 1.70
N LEU A 77 57.04 -29.27 0.52
CA LEU A 77 56.50 -30.05 -0.59
C LEU A 77 57.53 -31.09 -1.09
N PRO A 78 57.13 -32.37 -1.32
CA PRO A 78 57.97 -33.35 -2.00
C PRO A 78 58.45 -32.84 -3.36
N ALA A 79 59.72 -33.11 -3.71
CA ALA A 79 60.36 -32.60 -4.92
C ALA A 79 59.61 -32.93 -6.24
N GLU A 80 58.81 -34.00 -6.25
CA GLU A 80 57.99 -34.44 -7.39
C GLU A 80 56.79 -33.52 -7.69
N LYS A 81 56.43 -32.60 -6.79
CA LYS A 81 55.26 -31.72 -6.93
C LYS A 81 55.59 -30.24 -7.18
N ARG A 82 56.86 -29.91 -7.44
CA ARG A 82 57.26 -28.53 -7.76
C ARG A 82 56.74 -28.11 -9.14
N GLY A 83 55.97 -27.03 -9.19
CA GLY A 83 55.78 -26.19 -10.38
C GLY A 83 55.00 -26.72 -11.60
N ARG A 84 54.32 -27.88 -11.57
CA ARG A 84 53.54 -28.35 -12.75
C ARG A 84 52.01 -28.53 -12.54
N ASP A 85 51.54 -28.53 -11.29
CA ASP A 85 50.11 -28.69 -10.95
C ASP A 85 49.63 -27.67 -9.90
N ALA A 86 50.15 -26.43 -9.96
CA ALA A 86 49.79 -25.39 -8.99
C ALA A 86 48.34 -24.90 -9.22
N THR A 87 47.43 -25.41 -8.41
CA THR A 87 46.06 -24.91 -8.24
C THR A 87 45.97 -24.19 -6.91
N TYR A 88 44.94 -23.35 -6.70
CA TYR A 88 44.70 -22.74 -5.39
C TYR A 88 44.71 -23.78 -4.25
N THR A 89 44.09 -24.94 -4.48
CA THR A 89 43.99 -26.03 -3.49
C THR A 89 45.34 -26.67 -3.18
N SER A 90 46.24 -26.80 -4.16
CA SER A 90 47.58 -27.35 -3.93
C SER A 90 48.50 -26.38 -3.21
N VAL A 91 48.38 -25.07 -3.49
CA VAL A 91 49.08 -24.01 -2.73
C VAL A 91 48.62 -24.02 -1.27
N CYS A 92 47.30 -24.12 -1.03
CA CYS A 92 46.73 -24.29 0.31
C CYS A 92 47.28 -25.52 1.04
N ARG A 93 47.34 -26.67 0.34
CA ARG A 93 47.91 -27.90 0.88
C ARG A 93 49.38 -27.74 1.29
N GLY A 94 50.19 -27.14 0.42
CA GLY A 94 51.63 -26.95 0.65
C GLY A 94 51.91 -25.99 1.79
N ALA A 95 51.11 -24.93 1.92
CA ALA A 95 51.28 -23.93 2.97
C ALA A 95 50.72 -24.37 4.32
N LEU A 96 49.47 -24.86 4.35
CA LEU A 96 48.69 -25.06 5.59
C LEU A 96 48.41 -26.54 5.91
N GLY A 97 48.63 -27.44 4.96
CA GLY A 97 48.47 -28.89 5.13
C GLY A 97 47.17 -29.48 4.56
N PRO A 98 47.03 -30.83 4.57
CA PRO A 98 45.96 -31.54 3.86
C PRO A 98 44.52 -31.25 4.35
N ARG A 99 44.35 -30.88 5.62
CA ARG A 99 43.03 -30.51 6.18
C ARG A 99 42.51 -29.20 5.54
N TYR A 100 43.39 -28.24 5.34
CA TYR A 100 43.06 -26.95 4.73
C TYR A 100 42.89 -27.05 3.20
N GLU A 101 43.53 -28.02 2.55
CA GLU A 101 43.21 -28.35 1.15
C GLU A 101 41.74 -28.79 1.00
N THR A 102 41.27 -29.68 1.88
CA THR A 102 39.87 -30.14 1.84
C THR A 102 38.90 -28.98 2.07
N LEU A 103 39.23 -28.09 3.01
CA LEU A 103 38.48 -26.86 3.25
C LEU A 103 38.48 -25.94 2.02
N ALA A 104 39.65 -25.70 1.40
CA ALA A 104 39.76 -24.89 0.20
C ALA A 104 38.98 -25.49 -0.98
N CYS A 105 39.02 -26.81 -1.17
CA CYS A 105 38.20 -27.49 -2.18
C CYS A 105 36.70 -27.28 -1.94
N ALA A 106 36.24 -27.45 -0.69
CA ALA A 106 34.83 -27.27 -0.34
C ALA A 106 34.38 -25.82 -0.55
N LEU A 107 35.19 -24.84 -0.14
CA LEU A 107 34.89 -23.42 -0.29
C LEU A 107 34.86 -22.99 -1.76
N ILE A 108 35.83 -23.43 -2.58
CA ILE A 108 35.85 -23.13 -4.02
C ILE A 108 34.66 -23.78 -4.73
N TRP A 109 34.33 -25.02 -4.39
CA TRP A 109 33.19 -25.70 -4.97
C TRP A 109 31.87 -25.01 -4.59
N LEU A 110 31.69 -24.67 -3.31
CA LEU A 110 30.51 -23.96 -2.81
C LEU A 110 30.36 -22.58 -3.45
N CYS A 111 31.46 -21.84 -3.55
CA CYS A 111 31.57 -20.58 -4.27
C CYS A 111 31.05 -20.74 -5.70
N SER A 112 31.68 -21.60 -6.51
CA SER A 112 31.36 -21.75 -7.93
C SER A 112 29.93 -22.21 -8.18
N VAL A 113 29.41 -23.15 -7.38
CA VAL A 113 28.01 -23.60 -7.48
C VAL A 113 27.05 -22.48 -7.13
N SER A 114 27.34 -21.71 -6.08
CA SER A 114 26.51 -20.58 -5.66
C SER A 114 26.45 -19.50 -6.74
N SER A 115 27.56 -19.20 -7.40
CA SER A 115 27.57 -18.24 -8.52
C SER A 115 26.73 -18.71 -9.69
N CYS A 116 26.76 -20.00 -10.00
CA CYS A 116 25.91 -20.56 -11.06
C CYS A 116 24.42 -20.48 -10.72
N VAL A 117 24.04 -20.76 -9.47
CA VAL A 117 22.66 -20.58 -8.98
C VAL A 117 22.24 -19.11 -9.08
N ALA A 118 23.14 -18.20 -8.70
CA ALA A 118 22.93 -16.77 -8.82
C ALA A 118 22.67 -16.36 -10.29
N TYR A 119 23.55 -16.73 -11.22
CA TYR A 119 23.34 -16.44 -12.64
C TYR A 119 22.04 -17.04 -13.17
N ALA A 120 21.69 -18.25 -12.72
CA ALA A 120 20.44 -18.89 -13.11
C ALA A 120 19.21 -18.11 -12.64
N THR A 121 19.23 -17.66 -11.39
CA THR A 121 18.17 -16.83 -10.80
C THR A 121 18.02 -15.51 -11.57
N PHE A 122 19.13 -14.81 -11.82
CA PHE A 122 19.12 -13.51 -12.49
C PHE A 122 18.53 -13.59 -13.90
N VAL A 123 18.97 -14.57 -14.70
CA VAL A 123 18.44 -14.76 -16.06
C VAL A 123 16.99 -15.25 -16.04
N ALA A 124 16.62 -16.10 -15.08
CA ALA A 124 15.24 -16.56 -14.94
C ALA A 124 14.28 -15.40 -14.66
N ASP A 125 14.66 -14.48 -13.78
CA ASP A 125 13.85 -13.33 -13.39
C ASP A 125 13.72 -12.31 -14.52
N ASN A 126 14.83 -11.98 -15.19
CA ASN A 126 14.81 -11.01 -16.27
C ASN A 126 14.22 -11.59 -17.56
N GLY A 127 14.43 -12.87 -17.84
CA GLY A 127 13.83 -13.57 -18.97
C GLY A 127 12.31 -13.70 -18.86
N ALA A 128 11.81 -14.12 -17.68
CA ALA A 128 10.38 -14.23 -17.42
C ALA A 128 9.66 -12.88 -17.56
N ARG A 129 10.30 -11.79 -17.12
CA ARG A 129 9.76 -10.44 -17.26
C ARG A 129 9.82 -9.91 -18.70
N PHE A 130 10.87 -10.23 -19.46
CA PHE A 130 11.04 -9.75 -20.84
C PHE A 130 10.06 -10.39 -21.83
N ALA A 131 9.96 -11.72 -21.81
CA ALA A 131 9.23 -12.47 -22.83
C ALA A 131 7.84 -12.94 -22.37
N GLY A 132 7.52 -12.77 -21.09
CA GLY A 132 6.42 -13.47 -20.43
C GLY A 132 6.73 -14.96 -20.24
N GLY A 133 6.12 -15.57 -19.24
CA GLY A 133 6.24 -17.01 -18.95
C GLY A 133 6.82 -17.33 -17.56
N PRO A 134 6.80 -18.60 -17.15
CA PRO A 134 7.19 -18.98 -15.79
C PRO A 134 8.72 -18.97 -15.61
N ARG A 135 9.19 -18.54 -14.43
CA ARG A 135 10.62 -18.44 -14.06
C ARG A 135 11.40 -19.73 -14.36
N TRP A 136 10.79 -20.89 -14.11
CA TRP A 136 11.43 -22.19 -14.34
C TRP A 136 11.75 -22.47 -15.82
N ALA A 137 10.97 -21.93 -16.77
CA ALA A 137 11.22 -22.13 -18.20
C ALA A 137 12.50 -21.41 -18.64
N TRP A 138 12.73 -20.21 -18.10
CA TRP A 138 13.94 -19.42 -18.36
C TRP A 138 15.16 -19.99 -17.64
N ALA A 139 15.00 -20.48 -16.41
CA ALA A 139 16.04 -21.23 -15.70
C ALA A 139 16.42 -22.55 -16.44
N ALA A 140 15.43 -23.24 -17.00
CA ALA A 140 15.63 -24.46 -17.78
C ALA A 140 16.32 -24.19 -19.13
N ALA A 141 16.00 -23.08 -19.80
CA ALA A 141 16.67 -22.66 -21.04
C ALA A 141 18.18 -22.43 -20.82
N LEU A 142 18.54 -21.80 -19.71
CA LEU A 142 19.92 -21.67 -19.25
C LEU A 142 20.61 -23.01 -19.00
N GLY A 143 19.94 -23.91 -18.27
CA GLY A 143 20.44 -25.27 -18.04
C GLY A 143 20.66 -26.00 -19.37
N GLY A 144 19.76 -25.82 -20.33
CA GLY A 144 19.84 -26.34 -21.69
C GLY A 144 20.95 -25.72 -22.55
N CYS A 145 21.30 -24.45 -22.35
CA CYS A 145 22.42 -23.79 -23.04
C CYS A 145 23.79 -24.09 -22.41
N ALA A 146 23.84 -24.28 -21.09
CA ALA A 146 25.05 -24.65 -20.36
C ALA A 146 25.43 -26.13 -20.57
N LEU A 147 24.44 -26.99 -20.86
CA LEU A 147 24.61 -28.43 -21.07
C LEU A 147 25.51 -28.75 -22.28
N PRO A 148 25.33 -28.16 -23.48
CA PRO A 148 26.30 -28.28 -24.58
C PRO A 148 27.71 -27.86 -24.17
N GLY A 149 27.86 -26.78 -23.39
CA GLY A 149 29.16 -26.35 -22.85
C GLY A 149 29.81 -27.42 -21.96
N ALA A 150 29.07 -27.97 -21.00
CA ALA A 150 29.53 -29.02 -20.10
C ALA A 150 29.88 -30.33 -20.81
N LEU A 151 29.17 -30.66 -21.91
CA LEU A 151 29.41 -31.84 -22.75
C LEU A 151 30.58 -31.64 -23.73
N PHE A 152 30.74 -30.44 -24.31
CA PHE A 152 31.74 -30.12 -25.34
C PHE A 152 33.12 -29.77 -24.77
N LEU A 153 33.18 -29.19 -23.57
CA LEU A 153 34.42 -28.80 -22.88
C LEU A 153 35.11 -29.96 -22.14
N GLY A 154 34.75 -31.19 -22.51
CA GLY A 154 35.08 -32.42 -21.81
C GLY A 154 36.55 -32.65 -21.46
N ASP A 155 37.51 -32.02 -22.14
CA ASP A 155 38.94 -32.32 -21.90
C ASP A 155 39.96 -31.17 -21.91
N ARG A 156 39.69 -29.90 -22.28
CA ARG A 156 40.72 -28.82 -22.25
C ARG A 156 40.21 -27.38 -22.09
N LEU A 157 40.97 -26.59 -21.32
CA LEU A 157 40.87 -25.12 -21.19
C LEU A 157 41.00 -24.39 -22.54
N ASP A 158 41.73 -24.96 -23.51
CA ASP A 158 41.90 -24.39 -24.85
C ASP A 158 40.57 -24.25 -25.62
N SER A 159 39.58 -25.09 -25.31
CA SER A 159 38.26 -25.05 -25.94
C SER A 159 37.37 -23.92 -25.41
N LEU A 160 37.73 -23.30 -24.28
CA LEU A 160 37.01 -22.14 -23.74
C LEU A 160 37.24 -20.87 -24.58
N ARG A 161 38.24 -20.85 -25.47
CA ARG A 161 38.62 -19.68 -26.30
C ARG A 161 37.46 -19.07 -27.09
N TRP A 162 36.53 -19.89 -27.59
CA TRP A 162 35.36 -19.41 -28.34
C TRP A 162 34.26 -18.85 -27.45
N CYS A 163 33.92 -19.51 -26.34
CA CYS A 163 33.01 -18.97 -25.31
C CYS A 163 33.54 -17.62 -24.79
N ASN A 164 34.85 -17.57 -24.63
CA ASN A 164 35.62 -16.43 -24.21
C ASN A 164 35.61 -15.25 -25.21
N ALA A 165 35.55 -15.51 -26.53
CA ALA A 165 35.44 -14.47 -27.55
C ALA A 165 34.01 -13.95 -27.69
N ALA A 166 33.02 -14.83 -27.59
CA ALA A 166 31.60 -14.48 -27.66
C ALA A 166 31.16 -13.59 -26.48
N GLY A 167 31.52 -13.97 -25.25
CA GLY A 167 31.19 -13.17 -24.05
C GLY A 167 31.84 -11.78 -24.05
N LEU A 168 33.07 -11.67 -24.56
CA LEU A 168 33.79 -10.41 -24.71
C LEU A 168 33.11 -9.48 -25.73
N GLY A 169 32.71 -10.02 -26.89
CA GLY A 169 32.01 -9.25 -27.92
C GLY A 169 30.66 -8.69 -27.45
N LEU A 170 29.88 -9.51 -26.73
CA LEU A 170 28.60 -9.11 -26.14
C LEU A 170 28.78 -8.02 -25.07
N GLY A 171 29.80 -8.14 -24.21
CA GLY A 171 30.09 -7.16 -23.16
C GLY A 171 30.53 -5.80 -23.68
N VAL A 172 31.34 -5.76 -24.75
CA VAL A 172 31.75 -4.51 -25.41
C VAL A 172 30.55 -3.83 -26.07
N LEU A 173 29.69 -4.61 -26.76
CA LEU A 173 28.48 -4.10 -27.39
C LEU A 173 27.53 -3.46 -26.37
N PHE A 174 27.25 -4.15 -25.26
CA PHE A 174 26.38 -3.65 -24.19
C PHE A 174 26.93 -2.34 -23.59
N SER A 175 28.23 -2.30 -23.28
CA SER A 175 28.87 -1.14 -22.66
C SER A 175 28.83 0.09 -23.59
N GLY A 176 29.01 -0.11 -24.90
CA GLY A 176 28.85 0.95 -25.90
C GLY A 176 27.43 1.51 -25.96
N LEU A 177 26.41 0.65 -25.87
CA LEU A 177 25.00 1.06 -25.86
C LEU A 177 24.65 1.91 -24.63
N VAL A 178 25.08 1.48 -23.44
CA VAL A 178 24.82 2.18 -22.16
C VAL A 178 25.52 3.54 -22.13
N VAL A 179 26.82 3.60 -22.46
CA VAL A 179 27.58 4.86 -22.48
C VAL A 179 27.03 5.84 -23.51
N GLY A 180 26.69 5.36 -24.71
CA GLY A 180 26.08 6.20 -25.75
C GLY A 180 24.71 6.76 -25.32
N ARG A 181 23.92 6.01 -24.56
CA ARG A 181 22.62 6.46 -24.04
C ARG A 181 22.78 7.48 -22.91
N CYS A 182 23.70 7.26 -21.96
CA CYS A 182 24.01 8.25 -20.92
C CYS A 182 24.47 9.59 -21.52
N GLY A 183 25.34 9.53 -22.54
CA GLY A 183 25.79 10.73 -23.25
C GLY A 183 24.64 11.52 -23.87
N ARG A 184 23.65 10.82 -24.47
CA ARG A 184 22.45 11.44 -25.03
C ARG A 184 21.45 11.95 -23.98
N ARG A 185 21.23 11.22 -22.89
CA ARG A 185 20.21 11.53 -21.89
C ARG A 185 20.60 12.67 -20.94
N PHE A 186 21.87 12.71 -20.53
CA PHE A 186 22.30 13.63 -19.47
C PHE A 186 23.23 14.75 -19.96
N GLY A 187 23.83 14.65 -21.15
CA GLY A 187 24.64 15.70 -21.78
C GLY A 187 25.96 16.09 -21.07
N SER A 188 26.12 15.79 -19.77
CA SER A 188 27.32 16.03 -18.98
C SER A 188 27.42 15.08 -17.77
N LEU A 189 28.64 14.86 -17.26
CA LEU A 189 28.87 14.07 -16.04
C LEU A 189 28.26 14.70 -14.77
N ALA A 190 28.11 16.03 -14.73
CA ALA A 190 27.50 16.73 -13.61
C ALA A 190 26.00 16.42 -13.48
N ALA A 191 25.29 16.30 -14.60
CA ALA A 191 23.88 15.91 -14.62
C ALA A 191 23.67 14.46 -14.17
N VAL A 192 24.60 13.56 -14.53
CA VAL A 192 24.62 12.18 -14.03
C VAL A 192 24.81 12.16 -12.50
N ALA A 193 25.76 12.95 -11.99
CA ALA A 193 26.01 13.05 -10.55
C ALA A 193 24.82 13.64 -9.77
N ALA A 194 24.08 14.60 -10.36
CA ALA A 194 22.89 15.18 -9.75
C ALA A 194 21.70 14.20 -9.74
N ALA A 195 21.53 13.38 -10.78
CA ALA A 195 20.52 12.32 -10.83
C ALA A 195 20.78 11.28 -9.72
N LEU A 196 22.02 10.86 -9.55
CA LEU A 196 22.43 9.88 -8.53
C LEU A 196 22.31 10.37 -7.07
N ARG A 197 22.02 11.66 -6.84
CA ARG A 197 21.84 12.25 -5.49
C ARG A 197 20.38 12.37 -5.06
N ARG A 198 19.40 12.24 -5.97
CA ARG A 198 17.98 12.43 -5.63
C ARG A 198 17.41 11.31 -4.77
N ASP A 199 17.92 10.09 -4.93
CA ASP A 199 17.43 8.87 -4.28
C ASP A 199 18.51 8.18 -3.42
N ALA A 200 19.44 8.96 -2.86
CA ALA A 200 20.51 8.40 -2.05
C ALA A 200 19.99 7.99 -0.66
N PRO A 201 20.33 6.78 -0.16
CA PRO A 201 19.94 6.35 1.17
C PRO A 201 20.49 7.29 2.23
N THR A 202 19.73 7.48 3.30
CA THR A 202 20.19 8.22 4.49
C THR A 202 21.45 7.57 5.06
N PRO A 203 22.29 8.29 5.81
CA PRO A 203 23.47 7.71 6.45
C PRO A 203 23.16 6.48 7.32
N ALA A 204 21.99 6.44 7.94
CA ALA A 204 21.52 5.31 8.74
C ALA A 204 21.17 4.09 7.87
N GLU A 205 20.47 4.30 6.75
CA GLU A 205 20.17 3.24 5.78
C GLU A 205 21.43 2.71 5.10
N ALA A 206 22.34 3.60 4.69
CA ALA A 206 23.64 3.23 4.14
C ALA A 206 24.46 2.40 5.15
N ALA A 207 24.44 2.76 6.44
CA ALA A 207 25.09 1.98 7.49
C ALA A 207 24.43 0.61 7.71
N ALA A 208 23.10 0.53 7.69
CA ALA A 208 22.35 -0.72 7.83
C ALA A 208 22.56 -1.68 6.65
N ASN A 209 22.79 -1.14 5.46
CA ASN A 209 23.02 -1.88 4.22
C ASN A 209 24.51 -2.24 3.99
N LEU A 210 25.43 -1.68 4.78
CA LEU A 210 26.87 -1.94 4.66
C LEU A 210 27.23 -3.43 4.70
N PRO A 211 26.62 -4.29 5.55
CA PRO A 211 26.95 -5.71 5.56
C PRO A 211 26.46 -6.47 4.33
N VAL A 212 25.31 -6.07 3.76
CA VAL A 212 24.79 -6.64 2.50
C VAL A 212 25.69 -6.23 1.34
N ALA A 213 26.08 -4.94 1.29
CA ALA A 213 27.06 -4.44 0.34
C ALA A 213 28.41 -5.17 0.48
N ALA A 214 28.86 -5.44 1.71
CA ALA A 214 30.07 -6.22 1.97
C ALA A 214 29.94 -7.67 1.47
N GLY A 215 28.84 -8.36 1.78
CA GLY A 215 28.59 -9.74 1.32
C GLY A 215 28.60 -9.86 -0.21
N ILE A 216 27.95 -8.91 -0.89
CA ILE A 216 27.95 -8.82 -2.35
C ILE A 216 29.36 -8.52 -2.88
N ALA A 217 30.11 -7.63 -2.25
CA ALA A 217 31.49 -7.34 -2.66
C ALA A 217 32.40 -8.53 -2.60
N VAL A 218 32.24 -9.33 -1.55
CA VAL A 218 32.98 -10.57 -1.42
C VAL A 218 32.60 -11.53 -2.57
N PHE A 219 31.31 -11.59 -2.94
CA PHE A 219 30.83 -12.38 -4.07
C PHE A 219 31.42 -11.93 -5.42
N CYS A 220 31.45 -10.65 -5.73
CA CYS A 220 31.91 -10.15 -7.04
C CYS A 220 33.38 -10.46 -7.35
N ASN A 221 34.16 -10.84 -6.35
CA ASN A 221 35.61 -11.06 -6.43
C ASN A 221 36.02 -12.55 -6.48
N GLU A 222 35.04 -13.45 -6.46
CA GLU A 222 35.15 -14.88 -6.21
C GLU A 222 36.08 -15.67 -7.15
N GLY A 223 36.14 -15.30 -8.42
CA GLY A 223 36.92 -16.05 -9.42
C GLY A 223 38.37 -15.60 -9.58
N ILE A 224 38.73 -14.37 -9.18
CA ILE A 224 40.04 -13.77 -9.50
C ILE A 224 41.17 -14.44 -8.71
N VAL A 225 40.95 -14.62 -7.41
CA VAL A 225 41.96 -15.21 -6.51
C VAL A 225 42.08 -16.71 -6.75
N ALA A 226 40.96 -17.41 -6.98
CA ALA A 226 40.95 -18.86 -7.19
C ALA A 226 41.68 -19.30 -8.47
N LEU A 227 41.62 -18.49 -9.54
CA LEU A 227 42.17 -18.85 -10.86
C LEU A 227 43.58 -18.33 -11.11
N ALA A 228 44.10 -17.45 -10.24
CA ALA A 228 45.42 -16.86 -10.42
C ALA A 228 46.56 -17.90 -10.47
N PRO A 229 46.62 -18.94 -9.60
CA PRO A 229 47.64 -19.99 -9.71
C PRO A 229 47.46 -20.87 -10.95
N SER A 230 46.22 -21.24 -11.28
CA SER A 230 45.91 -22.08 -12.45
C SER A 230 46.32 -21.40 -13.76
N ALA A 231 46.19 -20.08 -13.85
CA ALA A 231 46.64 -19.29 -15.00
C ALA A 231 48.18 -19.24 -15.14
N ARG A 232 48.93 -19.49 -14.06
CA ARG A 232 50.40 -19.50 -14.04
C ARG A 232 51.00 -20.88 -14.28
N ARG A 233 50.19 -21.95 -14.26
CA ARG A 233 50.62 -23.36 -14.30
C ARG A 233 51.60 -23.68 -15.44
N ASP A 234 51.34 -23.16 -16.64
CA ASP A 234 52.12 -23.44 -17.85
C ASP A 234 53.01 -22.25 -18.28
N MET A 235 53.10 -21.20 -17.45
CA MET A 235 53.88 -20.00 -17.79
C MET A 235 55.38 -20.18 -17.55
N SER A 236 56.18 -19.59 -18.43
CA SER A 236 57.61 -19.46 -18.20
C SER A 236 57.92 -18.66 -16.92
N ARG A 237 59.10 -18.85 -16.32
CA ARG A 237 59.54 -18.10 -15.12
C ARG A 237 59.53 -16.57 -15.32
N ALA A 238 59.78 -16.09 -16.54
CA ALA A 238 59.65 -14.68 -16.91
C ALA A 238 58.17 -14.26 -17.04
N GLY A 239 57.31 -15.13 -17.59
CA GLY A 239 55.86 -14.97 -17.63
C GLY A 239 55.24 -14.85 -16.24
N ARG A 240 55.63 -15.73 -15.30
CA ARG A 240 55.19 -15.71 -13.89
C ARG A 240 55.54 -14.41 -13.15
N ARG A 241 56.75 -13.87 -13.38
CA ARG A 241 57.15 -12.57 -12.80
C ARG A 241 56.38 -11.39 -13.39
N ALA A 242 56.13 -11.40 -14.69
CA ALA A 242 55.34 -10.36 -15.35
C ALA A 242 53.83 -10.46 -15.04
N PHE A 243 53.34 -11.63 -14.65
CA PHE A 243 51.94 -11.90 -14.34
C PHE A 243 51.38 -10.99 -13.24
N ARG A 244 52.16 -10.68 -12.18
CA ARG A 244 51.73 -9.75 -11.12
C ARG A 244 51.39 -8.36 -11.66
N ALA A 245 52.21 -7.85 -12.60
CA ALA A 245 51.96 -6.58 -13.26
C ALA A 245 50.75 -6.63 -14.20
N VAL A 246 50.50 -7.78 -14.84
CA VAL A 246 49.30 -8.00 -15.67
C VAL A 246 48.04 -7.99 -14.80
N VAL A 247 48.02 -8.71 -13.68
CA VAL A 247 46.89 -8.72 -12.73
C VAL A 247 46.60 -7.31 -12.22
N ALA A 248 47.62 -6.58 -11.78
CA ALA A 248 47.47 -5.21 -11.28
C ALA A 248 46.86 -4.27 -12.34
N LYS A 249 47.44 -4.26 -13.55
CA LYS A 249 46.94 -3.44 -14.67
C LYS A 249 45.52 -3.82 -15.08
N THR A 250 45.21 -5.12 -15.05
CA THR A 250 43.88 -5.63 -15.37
C THR A 250 42.85 -5.17 -14.35
N LEU A 251 43.13 -5.27 -13.04
CA LEU A 251 42.23 -4.81 -11.98
C LEU A 251 42.02 -3.28 -11.99
N VAL A 252 43.05 -2.50 -12.31
CA VAL A 252 42.92 -1.04 -12.46
C VAL A 252 42.03 -0.70 -13.66
N ALA A 253 42.29 -1.30 -14.82
CA ALA A 253 41.46 -1.11 -16.01
C ALA A 253 39.99 -1.47 -15.74
N PHE A 254 39.75 -2.54 -14.97
CA PHE A 254 38.42 -2.92 -14.53
C PHE A 254 37.74 -1.93 -13.63
N THR A 255 38.45 -1.46 -12.62
CA THR A 255 37.89 -0.53 -11.65
C THR A 255 37.41 0.73 -12.38
N VAL A 256 38.22 1.25 -13.31
CA VAL A 256 37.85 2.40 -14.15
C VAL A 256 36.64 2.11 -15.01
N PHE A 257 36.62 0.94 -15.66
CA PHE A 257 35.52 0.55 -16.53
C PHE A 257 34.19 0.35 -15.78
N TYR A 258 34.21 -0.35 -14.64
CA TYR A 258 33.03 -0.58 -13.80
C TYR A 258 32.52 0.70 -13.15
N MET A 259 33.40 1.61 -12.77
CA MET A 259 32.99 2.96 -12.35
C MET A 259 32.22 3.65 -13.48
N ALA A 260 32.76 3.67 -14.70
CA ALA A 260 32.13 4.35 -15.83
C ALA A 260 30.76 3.77 -16.20
N VAL A 261 30.63 2.44 -16.28
CA VAL A 261 29.37 1.81 -16.69
C VAL A 261 28.39 1.62 -15.52
N GLY A 262 28.87 1.35 -14.31
CA GLY A 262 28.03 1.21 -13.11
C GLY A 262 27.34 2.52 -12.70
N LEU A 263 28.06 3.65 -12.76
CA LEU A 263 27.47 4.99 -12.56
C LEU A 263 26.43 5.31 -13.64
N SER A 264 26.72 4.92 -14.89
CA SER A 264 25.82 5.10 -16.02
C SER A 264 24.55 4.24 -15.90
N GLY A 265 24.69 2.99 -15.48
CA GLY A 265 23.57 2.07 -15.25
C GLY A 265 22.70 2.50 -14.09
N ALA A 266 23.30 2.87 -12.96
CA ALA A 266 22.57 3.42 -11.82
C ALA A 266 21.77 4.66 -12.23
N ALA A 267 22.36 5.61 -12.96
CA ALA A 267 21.66 6.83 -13.39
C ALA A 267 20.53 6.58 -14.39
N LEU A 268 20.62 5.51 -15.19
CA LEU A 268 19.61 5.17 -16.20
C LEU A 268 18.45 4.33 -15.65
N TYR A 269 18.71 3.52 -14.62
CA TYR A 269 17.81 2.46 -14.14
C TYR A 269 17.53 2.51 -12.62
N ALA A 270 17.74 3.66 -11.95
CA ALA A 270 17.77 3.84 -10.49
C ALA A 270 16.56 3.35 -9.66
N ASP A 271 15.41 2.99 -10.24
CA ASP A 271 14.24 2.42 -9.54
C ASP A 271 14.47 0.98 -9.01
N VAL A 272 15.72 0.58 -8.77
CA VAL A 272 16.08 -0.79 -8.36
C VAL A 272 15.91 -0.98 -6.85
N SER A 273 14.69 -0.80 -6.34
CA SER A 273 14.36 -1.14 -4.93
C SER A 273 13.74 -2.54 -4.77
N SER A 274 13.48 -3.29 -5.86
CA SER A 274 13.06 -4.68 -5.76
C SER A 274 13.87 -5.59 -6.69
N GLU A 275 14.86 -6.26 -6.10
CA GLU A 275 15.46 -7.52 -6.58
C GLU A 275 15.73 -7.59 -8.09
N LEU A 276 16.69 -6.78 -8.55
CA LEU A 276 17.54 -6.99 -9.74
C LEU A 276 16.87 -7.57 -10.99
N ALA A 277 15.64 -7.12 -11.22
CA ALA A 277 15.01 -7.17 -12.51
C ALA A 277 15.10 -5.78 -13.13
N LEU A 278 15.75 -5.71 -14.28
CA LEU A 278 15.91 -4.47 -14.99
C LEU A 278 14.52 -4.03 -15.49
N SER A 279 14.09 -2.84 -15.08
CA SER A 279 12.84 -2.26 -15.58
C SER A 279 12.99 -2.06 -17.09
N PHE A 280 12.16 -2.77 -17.85
CA PHE A 280 12.10 -2.61 -19.30
C PHE A 280 11.36 -1.31 -19.58
N SER A 281 12.08 -0.29 -20.06
CA SER A 281 11.40 0.87 -20.64
C SER A 281 10.68 0.44 -21.91
N GLU A 282 9.68 1.21 -22.34
CA GLU A 282 8.98 1.00 -23.62
C GLU A 282 9.92 1.13 -24.85
N ASN A 283 11.20 1.48 -24.64
CA ASN A 283 12.17 1.64 -25.71
C ASN A 283 12.80 0.29 -26.12
N PRO A 284 12.66 -0.15 -27.38
CA PRO A 284 13.20 -1.42 -27.86
C PRO A 284 14.73 -1.53 -27.75
N LEU A 285 15.47 -0.41 -27.76
CA LEU A 285 16.92 -0.43 -27.55
C LEU A 285 17.31 -0.77 -26.10
N ASP A 286 16.46 -0.44 -25.12
CA ASP A 286 16.70 -0.78 -23.72
C ASP A 286 16.41 -2.28 -23.50
N ALA A 287 15.35 -2.79 -24.13
CA ALA A 287 15.06 -4.21 -24.24
C ALA A 287 16.23 -5.01 -24.86
N VAL A 288 16.83 -4.50 -25.93
CA VAL A 288 18.03 -5.11 -26.55
C VAL A 288 19.26 -5.03 -25.63
N ALA A 289 19.47 -3.91 -24.94
CA ALA A 289 20.58 -3.78 -24.00
C ALA A 289 20.43 -4.76 -22.82
N VAL A 290 19.24 -4.84 -22.23
CA VAL A 290 18.94 -5.79 -21.14
C VAL A 290 19.04 -7.25 -21.62
N MET A 291 18.60 -7.56 -22.84
CA MET A 291 18.73 -8.92 -23.37
C MET A 291 20.18 -9.29 -23.71
N ALA A 292 20.97 -8.36 -24.25
CA ALA A 292 22.42 -8.54 -24.43
C ALA A 292 23.11 -8.80 -23.09
N TYR A 293 22.64 -8.14 -22.02
CA TYR A 293 23.10 -8.32 -20.66
C TYR A 293 22.76 -9.72 -20.09
N VAL A 294 21.53 -10.18 -20.26
CA VAL A 294 21.08 -11.54 -19.87
C VAL A 294 21.86 -12.62 -20.63
N LEU A 295 22.04 -12.46 -21.95
CA LEU A 295 22.77 -13.41 -22.81
C LEU A 295 24.27 -13.47 -22.50
N GLN A 296 24.86 -12.39 -21.98
CA GLN A 296 26.26 -12.36 -21.59
C GLN A 296 26.58 -13.27 -20.40
N LEU A 297 25.66 -13.42 -19.44
CA LEU A 297 25.89 -14.24 -18.23
C LEU A 297 25.90 -15.75 -18.54
N VAL A 298 25.33 -16.16 -19.67
CA VAL A 298 25.27 -17.56 -20.10
C VAL A 298 26.69 -18.14 -20.30
N PRO A 299 27.59 -17.56 -21.12
CA PRO A 299 28.98 -17.99 -21.22
C PRO A 299 29.76 -17.96 -19.89
N THR A 300 29.53 -16.96 -19.03
CA THR A 300 30.23 -16.82 -17.75
C THR A 300 29.88 -17.96 -16.79
N SER A 301 28.60 -18.38 -16.76
CA SER A 301 28.17 -19.52 -15.95
C SER A 301 28.91 -20.82 -16.32
N VAL A 302 29.20 -21.04 -17.61
CA VAL A 302 29.93 -22.22 -18.09
C VAL A 302 31.38 -22.25 -17.59
N ILE A 303 32.03 -21.07 -17.53
CA ILE A 303 33.39 -20.93 -16.99
C ILE A 303 33.43 -21.25 -15.49
N VAL A 304 32.44 -20.78 -14.73
CA VAL A 304 32.40 -21.03 -13.28
C VAL A 304 32.08 -22.50 -12.97
N PHE A 305 31.20 -23.14 -13.75
CA PHE A 305 30.96 -24.58 -13.65
C PHE A 305 32.23 -25.41 -13.90
N PHE A 306 33.08 -25.01 -14.85
CA PHE A 306 34.35 -25.69 -15.10
C PHE A 306 35.22 -25.74 -13.83
N LEU A 307 35.32 -24.63 -13.09
CA LEU A 307 36.09 -24.56 -11.84
C LEU A 307 35.48 -25.46 -10.75
N ALA A 308 34.15 -25.53 -10.66
CA ALA A 308 33.47 -26.44 -9.74
C ALA A 308 33.80 -27.92 -10.06
N PHE A 309 33.76 -28.29 -11.34
CA PHE A 309 34.06 -29.65 -11.78
C PHE A 309 35.53 -30.01 -11.60
N GLU A 310 36.46 -29.16 -12.00
CA GLU A 310 37.90 -29.40 -11.85
C GLU A 310 38.27 -29.61 -10.37
N THR A 311 37.71 -28.79 -9.47
CA THR A 311 37.94 -28.90 -8.03
C THR A 311 37.38 -30.20 -7.45
N ALA A 312 36.15 -30.57 -7.81
CA ALA A 312 35.50 -31.78 -7.34
C ALA A 312 36.18 -33.06 -7.88
N GLU A 313 36.48 -33.09 -9.18
CA GLU A 313 37.15 -34.21 -9.85
C GLU A 313 38.58 -34.39 -9.32
N GLY A 314 39.33 -33.29 -9.18
CA GLY A 314 40.67 -33.31 -8.61
C GLY A 314 40.70 -33.82 -7.17
N TRP A 315 39.74 -33.41 -6.34
CA TRP A 315 39.61 -33.90 -4.97
C TRP A 315 39.26 -35.40 -4.90
N CYS A 316 38.28 -35.84 -5.70
CA CYS A 316 37.87 -37.25 -5.79
C CYS A 316 39.02 -38.15 -6.25
N ALA A 317 39.75 -37.75 -7.30
CA ALA A 317 40.90 -38.48 -7.81
C ALA A 317 41.98 -38.64 -6.72
N ARG A 318 42.37 -37.53 -6.07
CA ARG A 318 43.39 -37.52 -5.00
C ARG A 318 43.01 -38.37 -3.79
N ARG A 319 41.73 -38.39 -3.38
CA ARG A 319 41.26 -39.21 -2.26
C ARG A 319 41.18 -40.71 -2.60
N SER A 320 40.94 -41.03 -3.86
CA SER A 320 40.87 -42.42 -4.33
C SER A 320 42.23 -43.08 -4.56
N GLY A 321 43.34 -42.34 -4.38
CA GLY A 321 44.70 -42.82 -4.62
C GLY A 321 45.02 -43.10 -6.10
N ARG A 322 44.10 -42.75 -7.01
CA ARG A 322 44.26 -42.94 -8.46
C ARG A 322 44.88 -41.69 -9.07
N ASP A 323 45.72 -41.91 -10.06
CA ASP A 323 46.30 -40.84 -10.84
C ASP A 323 45.18 -39.96 -11.43
N ALA A 324 45.33 -38.64 -11.42
CA ALA A 324 44.24 -37.71 -11.74
C ALA A 324 43.67 -37.89 -13.16
N ARG A 325 44.38 -38.62 -14.03
CA ARG A 325 43.98 -38.98 -15.40
C ARG A 325 43.47 -40.42 -15.55
N ALA A 326 43.56 -41.27 -14.53
CA ALA A 326 43.00 -42.62 -14.51
C ALA A 326 41.53 -42.57 -14.01
N SER A 327 40.70 -42.11 -14.93
CA SER A 327 39.32 -41.62 -14.80
C SER A 327 38.33 -42.52 -14.06
N LEU A 328 37.43 -41.92 -13.27
CA LEU A 328 36.05 -42.41 -13.13
C LEU A 328 35.48 -42.69 -14.54
N PRO A 329 34.65 -43.73 -14.76
CA PRO A 329 34.09 -44.00 -16.08
C PRO A 329 33.53 -42.72 -16.70
N ARG A 330 33.92 -42.37 -17.93
CA ARG A 330 33.56 -41.10 -18.60
C ARG A 330 32.06 -40.80 -18.49
N ASN A 331 31.22 -41.83 -18.53
CA ASN A 331 29.76 -41.73 -18.38
C ASN A 331 29.32 -41.29 -16.96
N ARG A 332 30.02 -41.69 -15.89
CA ARG A 332 29.73 -41.26 -14.51
C ARG A 332 30.17 -39.82 -14.27
N VAL A 333 31.31 -39.41 -14.84
CA VAL A 333 31.77 -38.02 -14.81
C VAL A 333 30.78 -37.12 -15.53
N LEU A 334 30.36 -37.53 -16.73
CA LEU A 334 29.37 -36.81 -17.52
C LEU A 334 28.03 -36.70 -16.78
N ALA A 335 27.53 -37.79 -16.21
CA ALA A 335 26.29 -37.80 -15.44
C ALA A 335 26.35 -36.86 -14.21
N GLY A 336 27.48 -36.84 -13.49
CA GLY A 336 27.68 -35.92 -12.36
C GLY A 336 27.73 -34.45 -12.78
N ARG A 337 28.38 -34.15 -13.92
CA ARG A 337 28.39 -32.80 -14.51
C ARG A 337 26.98 -32.35 -14.89
N VAL A 338 26.21 -33.19 -15.60
CA VAL A 338 24.82 -32.91 -15.96
C VAL A 338 23.94 -32.71 -14.71
N ALA A 339 24.05 -33.59 -13.72
CA ALA A 339 23.27 -33.49 -12.48
C ALA A 339 23.53 -32.17 -11.74
N THR A 340 24.77 -31.70 -11.70
CA THR A 340 25.14 -30.43 -11.06
C THR A 340 24.53 -29.23 -11.78
N VAL A 341 24.59 -29.21 -13.12
CA VAL A 341 23.98 -28.13 -13.92
C VAL A 341 22.46 -28.08 -13.72
N VAL A 342 21.80 -29.24 -13.77
CA VAL A 342 20.35 -29.34 -13.54
C VAL A 342 19.99 -28.90 -12.12
N ALA A 343 20.73 -29.35 -11.10
CA ALA A 343 20.48 -28.96 -9.73
C ALA A 343 20.59 -27.45 -9.52
N CYS A 344 21.58 -26.79 -10.15
CA CYS A 344 21.73 -25.35 -10.07
C CYS A 344 20.60 -24.59 -10.79
N ALA A 345 20.15 -25.09 -11.95
CA ALA A 345 19.02 -24.50 -12.68
C ALA A 345 17.71 -24.61 -11.87
N VAL A 346 17.47 -25.76 -11.24
CA VAL A 346 16.32 -25.98 -10.35
C VAL A 346 16.42 -25.09 -9.11
N ALA A 347 17.58 -25.01 -8.46
CA ALA A 347 17.78 -24.14 -7.31
C ALA A 347 17.57 -22.66 -7.68
N GLY A 348 18.10 -22.20 -8.82
CA GLY A 348 17.93 -20.82 -9.27
C GLY A 348 16.47 -20.46 -9.61
N ALA A 349 15.67 -21.44 -10.05
CA ALA A 349 14.22 -21.24 -10.23
C ALA A 349 13.45 -21.21 -8.91
N ALA A 350 13.97 -21.87 -7.88
CA ALA A 350 13.28 -22.10 -6.60
C ALA A 350 13.64 -21.09 -5.51
N VAL A 351 14.77 -20.39 -5.61
CA VAL A 351 15.21 -19.40 -4.61
C VAL A 351 14.53 -18.05 -4.87
N PRO A 352 13.63 -17.57 -3.99
CA PRO A 352 13.20 -16.19 -4.01
C PRO A 352 14.31 -15.32 -3.42
N ARG A 353 14.39 -14.04 -3.84
CA ARG A 353 15.29 -13.04 -3.26
C ARG A 353 16.78 -13.19 -3.60
N PHE A 354 17.10 -12.86 -4.86
CA PHE A 354 18.45 -12.93 -5.45
C PHE A 354 19.54 -12.24 -4.61
N GLY A 355 19.28 -11.04 -4.06
CA GLY A 355 20.27 -10.25 -3.31
C GLY A 355 20.67 -10.88 -1.96
N ASP A 356 19.72 -11.44 -1.22
CA ASP A 356 19.97 -12.07 0.09
C ASP A 356 20.76 -13.39 -0.08
N PHE A 357 20.52 -14.10 -1.18
CA PHE A 357 21.29 -15.29 -1.54
C PHE A 357 22.75 -14.95 -1.88
N LEU A 358 22.98 -13.89 -2.67
CA LEU A 358 24.33 -13.38 -2.98
C LEU A 358 25.07 -12.99 -1.70
N ALA A 359 24.39 -12.28 -0.79
CA ALA A 359 24.97 -11.87 0.47
C ALA A 359 25.34 -13.07 1.36
N LEU A 360 24.48 -14.09 1.47
CA LEU A 360 24.75 -15.30 2.27
C LEU A 360 25.92 -16.10 1.71
N THR A 361 25.89 -16.41 0.42
CA THR A 361 26.89 -17.28 -0.20
C THR A 361 28.24 -16.56 -0.31
N GLY A 362 28.22 -15.27 -0.67
CA GLY A 362 29.38 -14.39 -0.68
C GLY A 362 30.06 -14.24 0.67
N SER A 363 29.29 -14.07 1.76
CA SER A 363 29.87 -13.91 3.10
C SER A 363 30.55 -15.18 3.62
N VAL A 364 30.09 -16.37 3.23
CA VAL A 364 30.65 -17.64 3.76
C VAL A 364 31.85 -18.13 2.96
N SER A 365 31.67 -18.45 1.67
CA SER A 365 32.74 -19.10 0.89
C SER A 365 33.79 -18.11 0.42
N ASN A 366 33.34 -16.94 -0.04
CA ASN A 366 34.20 -16.00 -0.74
C ASN A 366 35.04 -15.18 0.24
N ALA A 367 34.53 -14.92 1.46
CA ALA A 367 35.31 -14.23 2.48
C ALA A 367 36.52 -15.08 2.89
N ALA A 368 36.31 -16.39 3.00
CA ALA A 368 37.36 -17.33 3.34
C ALA A 368 38.39 -17.51 2.21
N THR A 369 37.95 -17.65 0.95
CA THR A 369 38.85 -17.89 -0.21
C THR A 369 39.60 -16.63 -0.68
N ILE A 370 39.03 -15.45 -0.49
CA ILE A 370 39.60 -14.18 -0.96
C ILE A 370 40.41 -13.48 0.14
N TYR A 371 39.86 -13.40 1.36
CA TYR A 371 40.39 -12.51 2.39
C TYR A 371 41.06 -13.22 3.57
N VAL A 372 40.80 -14.52 3.78
CA VAL A 372 41.36 -15.27 4.91
C VAL A 372 42.50 -16.19 4.46
N LEU A 373 42.19 -17.19 3.63
CA LEU A 373 43.14 -18.24 3.25
C LEU A 373 44.42 -17.73 2.57
N PRO A 374 44.38 -16.79 1.59
CA PRO A 374 45.59 -16.29 0.94
C PRO A 374 46.58 -15.64 1.92
N HIS A 375 46.04 -14.89 2.89
CA HIS A 375 46.83 -14.22 3.91
C HIS A 375 47.40 -15.21 4.94
N LEU A 376 46.65 -16.25 5.31
CA LEU A 376 47.17 -17.34 6.16
C LEU A 376 48.30 -18.12 5.48
N MET A 377 48.16 -18.43 4.19
CA MET A 377 49.22 -19.07 3.40
C MET A 377 50.47 -18.18 3.35
N PHE A 378 50.28 -16.88 3.10
CA PHE A 378 51.37 -15.90 3.10
C PHE A 378 52.10 -15.82 4.45
N PHE A 379 51.37 -15.74 5.57
CA PHE A 379 51.98 -15.74 6.89
C PHE A 379 52.84 -16.98 7.17
N ARG A 380 52.41 -18.13 6.66
CA ARG A 380 53.10 -19.40 6.87
C ARG A 380 54.31 -19.60 5.97
N CYS A 381 54.23 -19.14 4.71
CA CYS A 381 55.26 -19.31 3.70
C CYS A 381 56.28 -18.16 3.65
N VAL A 382 55.92 -16.97 4.12
CA VAL A 382 56.77 -15.76 4.08
C VAL A 382 56.90 -15.12 5.48
N PRO A 383 57.53 -15.81 6.44
CA PRO A 383 57.63 -15.33 7.83
C PRO A 383 58.47 -14.06 7.97
N GLY A 384 59.34 -13.74 7.00
CA GLY A 384 60.22 -12.56 6.99
C GLY A 384 59.56 -11.24 6.55
N ALA A 385 58.27 -11.23 6.20
CA ALA A 385 57.61 -10.05 5.65
C ALA A 385 57.67 -8.80 6.58
N PRO A 386 57.80 -7.58 6.03
CA PRO A 386 57.83 -6.33 6.79
C PRO A 386 56.61 -6.17 7.71
N ARG A 387 56.79 -5.49 8.86
CA ARG A 387 55.71 -5.29 9.86
C ARG A 387 54.46 -4.64 9.27
N GLY A 388 54.62 -3.65 8.38
CA GLY A 388 53.49 -3.00 7.70
C GLY A 388 52.69 -3.94 6.80
N GLU A 389 53.36 -4.86 6.08
CA GLU A 389 52.69 -5.84 5.23
C GLU A 389 51.93 -6.90 6.04
N LYS A 390 52.49 -7.28 7.19
CA LYS A 390 51.81 -8.19 8.14
C LYS A 390 50.58 -7.52 8.76
N ALA A 391 50.69 -6.26 9.17
CA ALA A 391 49.57 -5.50 9.72
C ALA A 391 48.43 -5.35 8.70
N LEU A 392 48.74 -5.02 7.44
CA LEU A 392 47.77 -4.94 6.37
C LEU A 392 47.11 -6.28 6.08
N SER A 393 47.87 -7.38 6.11
CA SER A 393 47.33 -8.73 5.95
C SER A 393 46.42 -9.14 7.11
N CYS A 394 46.74 -8.77 8.35
CA CYS A 394 45.87 -9.00 9.51
C CYS A 394 44.56 -8.21 9.39
N ALA A 395 44.64 -6.95 8.97
CA ALA A 395 43.44 -6.12 8.76
C ALA A 395 42.51 -6.73 7.71
N ASN A 396 43.06 -7.27 6.61
CA ASN A 396 42.27 -7.98 5.60
C ASN A 396 41.62 -9.26 6.12
N VAL A 397 42.35 -10.05 6.93
CA VAL A 397 41.77 -11.25 7.57
C VAL A 397 40.61 -10.87 8.50
N VAL A 398 40.78 -9.84 9.33
CA VAL A 398 39.71 -9.34 10.22
C VAL A 398 38.52 -8.85 9.40
N PHE A 399 38.75 -8.07 8.35
CA PHE A 399 37.69 -7.61 7.46
C PHE A 399 36.94 -8.79 6.83
N GLY A 400 37.66 -9.81 6.36
CA GLY A 400 37.07 -11.03 5.81
C GLY A 400 36.21 -11.79 6.84
N VAL A 401 36.72 -12.00 8.05
CA VAL A 401 35.99 -12.70 9.12
C VAL A 401 34.74 -11.92 9.55
N VAL A 402 34.87 -10.61 9.76
CA VAL A 402 33.75 -9.75 10.18
C VAL A 402 32.69 -9.68 9.09
N SER A 403 33.08 -9.39 7.84
CA SER A 403 32.14 -9.34 6.72
C SER A 403 31.48 -10.70 6.51
N GLY A 404 32.21 -11.79 6.72
CA GLY A 404 31.69 -13.14 6.64
C GLY A 404 30.66 -13.45 7.72
N VAL A 405 30.94 -13.16 8.98
CA VAL A 405 30.01 -13.40 10.09
C VAL A 405 28.78 -12.50 9.99
N VAL A 406 28.96 -11.20 9.79
CA VAL A 406 27.85 -10.23 9.75
C VAL A 406 26.97 -10.49 8.54
N GLY A 407 27.55 -10.69 7.36
CA GLY A 407 26.82 -11.04 6.14
C GLY A 407 26.03 -12.35 6.29
N THR A 408 26.62 -13.36 6.96
CA THR A 408 25.94 -14.65 7.19
C THR A 408 24.78 -14.52 8.18
N VAL A 409 24.97 -13.82 9.30
CA VAL A 409 23.94 -13.63 10.33
C VAL A 409 22.76 -12.83 9.79
N GLN A 410 23.03 -11.80 8.99
CA GLN A 410 21.99 -10.95 8.41
C GLN A 410 21.22 -11.67 7.30
N SER A 411 21.91 -12.42 6.43
CA SER A 411 21.27 -13.17 5.34
C SER A 411 20.56 -14.43 5.84
N ALA A 412 21.02 -15.04 6.93
CA ALA A 412 20.35 -16.16 7.57
C ALA A 412 18.95 -15.79 8.09
N ARG A 413 18.70 -14.53 8.49
CA ARG A 413 17.35 -14.07 8.88
C ARG A 413 16.35 -14.11 7.72
N GLY A 414 16.79 -13.80 6.49
CA GLY A 414 15.97 -13.87 5.28
C GLY A 414 15.75 -15.31 4.79
N LEU A 415 16.79 -16.15 4.84
CA LEU A 415 16.74 -17.54 4.34
C LEU A 415 16.17 -18.55 5.36
N PHE A 416 16.14 -18.24 6.65
CA PHE A 416 15.44 -19.06 7.65
C PHE A 416 13.92 -19.09 7.41
N ALA A 417 13.35 -18.01 6.85
CA ALA A 417 11.97 -17.98 6.37
C ALA A 417 11.75 -18.95 5.20
N LEU A 418 12.74 -19.14 4.33
CA LEU A 418 12.70 -20.08 3.20
C LEU A 418 12.79 -21.54 3.64
N ALA A 419 13.62 -21.86 4.65
CA ALA A 419 13.70 -23.20 5.24
C ALA A 419 12.39 -23.60 5.95
N LEU A 420 11.69 -22.63 6.54
CA LEU A 420 10.33 -22.78 7.08
C LEU A 420 9.28 -22.99 5.98
N LEU A 421 9.37 -22.25 4.87
CA LEU A 421 8.49 -22.41 3.70
C LEU A 421 8.68 -23.75 2.97
N LEU A 422 9.90 -24.31 2.96
CA LEU A 422 10.22 -25.60 2.34
C LEU A 422 9.99 -26.81 3.26
N GLY A 423 9.53 -26.60 4.51
CA GLY A 423 9.15 -27.68 5.43
C GLY A 423 10.32 -28.52 5.96
N LEU A 424 11.57 -28.05 5.83
CA LEU A 424 12.77 -28.83 6.15
C LEU A 424 13.24 -28.72 7.61
N ALA A 425 12.58 -27.92 8.45
CA ALA A 425 12.90 -27.81 9.88
C ALA A 425 11.64 -27.90 10.76
N ARG A 426 11.53 -28.98 11.53
CA ARG A 426 10.63 -29.12 12.69
C ARG A 426 11.39 -28.76 13.99
N PRO A 427 10.69 -28.35 15.07
CA PRO A 427 10.97 -27.06 15.70
C PRO A 427 11.90 -27.17 16.91
N MET A 428 12.90 -26.27 16.97
CA MET A 428 13.34 -25.69 18.24
C MET A 428 12.47 -24.44 18.49
N SER A 429 11.26 -24.68 18.97
CA SER A 429 10.37 -23.64 19.48
C SER A 429 10.76 -23.29 20.91
N ALA A 430 11.87 -22.58 21.07
CA ALA A 430 12.21 -21.85 22.29
C ALA A 430 13.43 -20.98 21.96
N LEU A 431 13.29 -19.65 22.01
CA LEU A 431 14.28 -18.60 21.72
C LEU A 431 14.17 -17.92 20.34
N SER A 432 13.01 -17.35 20.03
CA SER A 432 12.98 -15.94 19.66
C SER A 432 11.57 -15.40 19.90
N ALA A 433 11.46 -14.44 20.80
CA ALA A 433 10.27 -13.61 20.90
C ALA A 433 10.15 -12.86 19.56
N ARG A 434 9.25 -13.32 18.68
CA ARG A 434 8.53 -12.40 17.81
C ARG A 434 7.76 -11.48 18.75
N ALA A 435 8.32 -10.31 19.03
CA ALA A 435 7.49 -9.19 19.42
C ALA A 435 6.42 -9.05 18.33
N SER A 436 5.17 -9.18 18.74
CA SER A 436 3.96 -9.09 17.93
C SER A 436 4.08 -8.05 16.80
N LEU A 437 3.84 -8.45 15.55
CA LEU A 437 3.58 -7.52 14.43
C LEU A 437 2.26 -6.76 14.64
N ALA A 438 1.37 -7.26 15.50
CA ALA A 438 0.16 -6.54 15.84
C ALA A 438 0.46 -5.29 16.68
N CYS A 439 -0.30 -4.23 16.43
CA CYS A 439 -0.26 -3.00 17.21
C CYS A 439 -0.46 -3.33 18.71
N PRO A 440 0.43 -2.88 19.62
CA PRO A 440 0.35 -3.25 21.04
C PRO A 440 -0.97 -2.82 21.70
N HIS A 441 -1.52 -1.69 21.26
CA HIS A 441 -2.78 -1.12 21.78
C HIS A 441 -4.03 -1.79 21.20
N LEU A 442 -3.98 -2.12 19.91
CA LEU A 442 -5.14 -2.64 19.19
C LEU A 442 -5.18 -4.17 19.15
N LYS A 443 -4.03 -4.85 19.28
CA LYS A 443 -3.87 -6.30 19.04
C LYS A 443 -4.35 -6.75 17.65
N LEU A 444 -4.35 -5.82 16.69
CA LEU A 444 -4.68 -6.05 15.28
C LEU A 444 -3.40 -5.94 14.44
N ASN A 445 -3.24 -6.80 13.44
CA ASN A 445 -2.13 -6.74 12.48
C ASN A 445 -2.55 -5.99 11.21
N PHE A 446 -2.00 -4.79 11.00
CA PHE A 446 -2.25 -3.97 9.81
C PHE A 446 -1.17 -4.08 8.74
N GLU A 447 -0.09 -4.82 9.01
CA GLU A 447 1.03 -5.07 8.09
C GLU A 447 0.94 -6.48 7.46
N ALA A 448 -0.25 -7.09 7.49
CA ALA A 448 -0.49 -8.42 6.95
C ALA A 448 -0.28 -8.43 5.42
N SER A 449 0.50 -9.41 4.95
CA SER A 449 0.66 -9.67 3.52
C SER A 449 -0.63 -10.17 2.88
N ALA A 450 -0.73 -10.09 1.54
CA ALA A 450 -1.89 -10.57 0.79
C ALA A 450 -2.27 -12.03 1.11
N SER A 451 -1.28 -12.91 1.35
CA SER A 451 -1.53 -14.32 1.72
C SER A 451 -2.05 -14.47 3.15
N GLU A 452 -1.56 -13.66 4.10
CA GLU A 452 -2.06 -13.62 5.48
C GLU A 452 -3.49 -13.10 5.54
N ILE A 453 -3.81 -12.04 4.77
CA ILE A 453 -5.17 -11.51 4.60
C ILE A 453 -6.10 -12.62 4.08
N ALA A 454 -5.70 -13.31 3.01
CA ALA A 454 -6.50 -14.39 2.43
C ALA A 454 -6.72 -15.55 3.41
N ALA A 455 -5.67 -15.98 4.12
CA ALA A 455 -5.76 -17.06 5.10
C ALA A 455 -6.67 -16.69 6.28
N LYS A 456 -6.54 -15.46 6.80
CA LYS A 456 -7.38 -14.98 7.90
C LYS A 456 -8.83 -14.82 7.47
N SER A 457 -9.08 -14.28 6.26
CA SER A 457 -10.42 -14.19 5.69
C SER A 457 -11.08 -15.57 5.57
N ALA A 458 -10.35 -16.57 5.07
CA ALA A 458 -10.85 -17.93 4.97
C ALA A 458 -11.18 -18.54 6.34
N ALA A 459 -10.37 -18.27 7.36
CA ALA A 459 -10.63 -18.71 8.72
C ALA A 459 -11.89 -18.08 9.33
N LEU A 460 -12.14 -16.79 9.08
CA LEU A 460 -13.36 -16.11 9.52
C LEU A 460 -14.61 -16.69 8.87
N VAL A 461 -14.56 -16.93 7.54
CA VAL A 461 -15.65 -17.59 6.81
C VAL A 461 -15.91 -18.99 7.37
N ALA A 462 -14.86 -19.80 7.53
CA ALA A 462 -14.99 -21.16 8.07
C ALA A 462 -15.54 -21.18 9.51
N GLY A 463 -15.17 -20.19 10.34
CA GLY A 463 -15.70 -20.05 11.70
C GLY A 463 -17.20 -19.77 11.71
N LEU A 464 -17.68 -18.89 10.84
CA LEU A 464 -19.10 -18.60 10.65
C LEU A 464 -19.85 -19.82 10.12
N ASP A 465 -19.34 -20.46 9.06
CA ASP A 465 -19.94 -21.66 8.47
C ASP A 465 -20.03 -22.83 9.49
N ALA A 466 -19.02 -22.98 10.35
CA ALA A 466 -19.02 -23.97 11.41
C ALA A 466 -20.09 -23.67 12.48
N ALA A 467 -20.33 -22.40 12.81
CA ALA A 467 -21.40 -22.01 13.73
C ALA A 467 -22.77 -22.30 13.12
N VAL A 468 -22.99 -21.96 11.83
CA VAL A 468 -24.20 -22.30 11.09
C VAL A 468 -24.45 -23.81 11.15
N ALA A 469 -23.46 -24.63 10.81
CA ALA A 469 -23.60 -26.09 10.81
C ALA A 469 -23.93 -26.66 12.21
N ARG A 470 -23.28 -26.16 13.26
CA ARG A 470 -23.58 -26.60 14.64
C ARG A 470 -24.99 -26.24 15.09
N ILE A 471 -25.42 -25.02 14.80
CA ILE A 471 -26.74 -24.54 15.17
C ILE A 471 -27.82 -25.28 14.37
N ALA A 472 -27.70 -25.33 13.05
CA ALA A 472 -28.68 -25.95 12.16
C ALA A 472 -28.85 -27.46 12.39
N SER A 473 -27.79 -28.16 12.85
CA SER A 473 -27.86 -29.57 13.22
C SER A 473 -28.43 -29.85 14.62
N GLY A 474 -28.71 -28.81 15.41
CA GLY A 474 -29.14 -28.95 16.81
C GLY A 474 -28.01 -29.40 17.76
N ALA A 475 -26.75 -29.38 17.31
CA ALA A 475 -25.59 -29.73 18.13
C ALA A 475 -25.15 -28.60 19.08
N SER A 476 -25.71 -27.40 18.92
CA SER A 476 -25.45 -26.26 19.80
C SER A 476 -26.27 -26.34 21.10
N GLY A 477 -25.62 -26.16 22.24
CA GLY A 477 -26.29 -26.09 23.54
C GLY A 477 -26.98 -24.74 23.80
N ASP A 478 -26.52 -23.68 23.14
CA ASP A 478 -27.12 -22.34 23.14
C ASP A 478 -26.88 -21.71 21.76
N ALA A 479 -27.87 -21.82 20.87
CA ALA A 479 -27.77 -21.30 19.51
C ALA A 479 -27.61 -19.78 19.46
N GLY A 480 -28.18 -19.06 20.44
CA GLY A 480 -28.10 -17.61 20.50
C GLY A 480 -26.68 -17.15 20.83
N ALA A 481 -26.05 -17.77 21.83
CA ALA A 481 -24.67 -17.48 22.19
C ALA A 481 -23.69 -17.88 21.08
N ASP A 482 -23.87 -19.05 20.47
CA ASP A 482 -23.01 -19.52 19.37
C ASP A 482 -23.08 -18.58 18.16
N TRP A 483 -24.29 -18.10 17.82
CA TRP A 483 -24.49 -17.18 16.71
C TRP A 483 -23.89 -15.80 16.98
N ILE A 484 -24.18 -15.22 18.15
CA ILE A 484 -23.62 -13.94 18.57
C ILE A 484 -22.09 -14.04 18.61
N GLY A 485 -21.53 -15.10 19.20
CA GLY A 485 -20.09 -15.29 19.27
C GLY A 485 -19.42 -15.39 17.90
N ALA A 486 -20.04 -16.09 16.94
CA ALA A 486 -19.51 -16.21 15.59
C ALA A 486 -19.55 -14.88 14.82
N THR A 487 -20.64 -14.13 14.94
CA THR A 487 -20.81 -12.83 14.27
C THR A 487 -19.93 -11.75 14.89
N ASP A 488 -19.80 -11.71 16.22
CA ASP A 488 -18.86 -10.85 16.95
C ASP A 488 -17.39 -11.15 16.59
N ALA A 489 -17.03 -12.42 16.40
CA ALA A 489 -15.67 -12.80 16.00
C ALA A 489 -15.32 -12.26 14.61
N VAL A 490 -16.25 -12.31 13.66
CA VAL A 490 -16.07 -11.69 12.34
C VAL A 490 -15.98 -10.17 12.48
N ALA A 491 -16.88 -9.55 13.24
CA ALA A 491 -16.90 -8.11 13.45
C ALA A 491 -15.57 -7.60 14.05
N ALA A 492 -15.04 -8.30 15.05
CA ALA A 492 -13.80 -7.98 15.76
C ALA A 492 -12.53 -8.10 14.92
N ALA A 493 -12.54 -8.93 13.88
CA ALA A 493 -11.36 -9.23 13.06
C ALA A 493 -11.47 -8.69 11.62
N SER A 494 -12.65 -8.26 11.18
CA SER A 494 -12.94 -7.82 9.82
C SER A 494 -12.00 -6.71 9.34
N ALA A 495 -11.60 -5.79 10.21
CA ALA A 495 -10.72 -4.69 9.83
C ALA A 495 -9.33 -5.16 9.39
N GLU A 496 -8.76 -6.20 10.01
CA GLU A 496 -7.43 -6.71 9.60
C GLU A 496 -7.43 -7.28 8.18
N VAL A 497 -8.58 -7.73 7.69
CA VAL A 497 -8.69 -8.32 6.35
C VAL A 497 -9.34 -7.40 5.34
N CYS A 498 -10.19 -6.46 5.75
CA CYS A 498 -10.91 -5.58 4.82
C CYS A 498 -10.34 -4.17 4.73
N LEU A 499 -9.72 -3.65 5.80
CA LEU A 499 -9.14 -2.29 5.80
C LEU A 499 -8.07 -2.10 4.72
N PRO A 500 -7.21 -3.10 4.43
CA PRO A 500 -6.22 -2.99 3.38
C PRO A 500 -6.80 -2.53 2.04
N ALA A 501 -8.02 -2.93 1.69
CA ALA A 501 -8.71 -2.50 0.45
C ALA A 501 -8.86 -0.99 0.32
N LEU A 502 -8.84 -0.25 1.43
CA LEU A 502 -9.09 1.18 1.51
C LEU A 502 -7.83 2.01 1.75
N VAL A 503 -6.78 1.43 2.35
CA VAL A 503 -5.65 2.23 2.88
C VAL A 503 -4.27 1.69 2.54
N ALA A 504 -4.14 0.43 2.10
CA ALA A 504 -2.85 -0.19 1.88
C ALA A 504 -2.14 0.43 0.67
N THR A 505 -0.84 0.67 0.82
CA THR A 505 0.02 1.17 -0.26
C THR A 505 0.37 0.07 -1.26
N ASP A 506 0.42 -1.19 -0.83
CA ASP A 506 0.62 -2.36 -1.67
C ASP A 506 -0.65 -2.79 -2.41
N ASP A 507 -0.56 -2.90 -3.73
CA ASP A 507 -1.67 -3.29 -4.61
C ASP A 507 -2.19 -4.70 -4.30
N ALA A 508 -1.29 -5.64 -4.01
CA ALA A 508 -1.68 -7.02 -3.72
C ALA A 508 -2.45 -7.12 -2.39
N ALA A 509 -2.06 -6.37 -1.37
CA ALA A 509 -2.80 -6.26 -0.11
C ALA A 509 -4.17 -5.59 -0.31
N ARG A 510 -4.27 -4.56 -1.16
CA ARG A 510 -5.57 -3.94 -1.52
C ARG A 510 -6.50 -4.94 -2.19
N ASP A 511 -6.01 -5.67 -3.19
CA ASP A 511 -6.77 -6.66 -3.93
C ASP A 511 -7.23 -7.82 -3.03
N ALA A 512 -6.32 -8.31 -2.17
CA ALA A 512 -6.64 -9.33 -1.18
C ALA A 512 -7.70 -8.82 -0.18
N GLY A 513 -7.62 -7.57 0.26
CA GLY A 513 -8.60 -7.00 1.16
C GLY A 513 -9.98 -6.81 0.51
N ALA A 514 -10.01 -6.42 -0.77
CA ALA A 514 -11.24 -6.34 -1.54
C ALA A 514 -11.87 -7.72 -1.74
N ALA A 515 -11.05 -8.74 -1.98
CA ALA A 515 -11.50 -10.14 -2.06
C ALA A 515 -12.03 -10.66 -0.71
N ALA A 516 -11.35 -10.35 0.40
CA ALA A 516 -11.79 -10.70 1.73
C ALA A 516 -13.14 -10.07 2.08
N LYS A 517 -13.32 -8.78 1.75
CA LYS A 517 -14.62 -8.09 1.91
C LYS A 517 -15.73 -8.82 1.16
N ARG A 518 -15.53 -9.18 -0.12
CA ARG A 518 -16.52 -9.95 -0.90
C ARG A 518 -16.83 -11.30 -0.27
N ALA A 519 -15.80 -12.07 0.10
CA ALA A 519 -15.97 -13.39 0.70
C ALA A 519 -16.78 -13.35 2.01
N LEU A 520 -16.54 -12.35 2.85
CA LEU A 520 -17.28 -12.16 4.10
C LEU A 520 -18.72 -11.71 3.86
N ILE A 521 -18.98 -10.83 2.88
CA ILE A 521 -20.34 -10.46 2.45
C ILE A 521 -21.11 -11.72 2.02
N ASP A 522 -20.52 -12.52 1.14
CA ASP A 522 -21.16 -13.72 0.63
C ASP A 522 -21.43 -14.73 1.76
N ALA A 523 -20.48 -14.88 2.70
CA ALA A 523 -20.65 -15.75 3.87
C ALA A 523 -21.80 -15.30 4.77
N PHE A 524 -21.91 -14.00 5.05
CA PHE A 524 -23.01 -13.47 5.85
C PHE A 524 -24.37 -13.62 5.16
N GLN A 525 -24.44 -13.37 3.85
CA GLN A 525 -25.66 -13.57 3.07
C GLN A 525 -26.12 -15.03 3.10
N ARG A 526 -25.20 -15.98 2.93
CA ARG A 526 -25.51 -17.42 3.08
C ARG A 526 -25.96 -17.76 4.49
N ALA A 527 -25.25 -17.29 5.51
CA ALA A 527 -25.55 -17.57 6.91
C ALA A 527 -26.93 -17.01 7.32
N HIS A 528 -27.31 -15.81 6.86
CA HIS A 528 -28.64 -15.21 7.09
C HIS A 528 -29.73 -15.77 6.16
N GLY A 529 -29.40 -16.74 5.31
CA GLY A 529 -30.35 -17.52 4.52
C GLY A 529 -30.62 -18.91 5.09
N ASP A 530 -29.97 -19.30 6.20
CA ASP A 530 -30.12 -20.63 6.78
C ASP A 530 -31.38 -20.75 7.65
N ALA A 531 -32.33 -21.59 7.21
CA ALA A 531 -33.59 -21.81 7.90
C ALA A 531 -33.44 -22.53 9.26
N GLY A 532 -32.41 -23.38 9.41
CA GLY A 532 -32.13 -24.08 10.67
C GLY A 532 -31.65 -23.12 11.74
N VAL A 533 -30.72 -22.22 11.38
CA VAL A 533 -30.26 -21.14 12.27
C VAL A 533 -31.41 -20.22 12.65
N TYR A 534 -32.19 -19.76 11.68
CA TYR A 534 -33.36 -18.91 11.94
C TYR A 534 -34.35 -19.55 12.92
N ALA A 535 -34.73 -20.81 12.71
CA ALA A 535 -35.64 -21.53 13.60
C ALA A 535 -35.05 -21.68 15.01
N ALA A 536 -33.76 -22.01 15.10
CA ALA A 536 -33.07 -22.16 16.38
C ALA A 536 -32.99 -20.84 17.17
N LEU A 537 -32.73 -19.71 16.50
CA LEU A 537 -32.68 -18.39 17.14
C LEU A 537 -34.06 -17.92 17.62
N ARG A 538 -35.13 -18.17 16.85
CA ARG A 538 -36.50 -17.85 17.29
C ARG A 538 -36.96 -18.67 18.49
N ALA A 539 -36.42 -19.86 18.66
CA ALA A 539 -36.72 -20.72 19.80
C ALA A 539 -35.92 -20.37 21.07
N GLN A 540 -34.93 -19.46 20.97
CA GLN A 540 -34.12 -19.07 22.13
C GLN A 540 -34.92 -18.24 23.13
N ALA A 541 -34.68 -18.48 24.42
CA ALA A 541 -35.14 -17.57 25.45
C ALA A 541 -34.40 -16.21 25.31
N PRO A 542 -35.09 -15.08 25.53
CA PRO A 542 -34.52 -13.74 25.33
C PRO A 542 -33.31 -13.46 26.21
N GLY A 543 -33.24 -14.05 27.42
CA GLY A 543 -32.17 -13.79 28.39
C GLY A 543 -32.30 -12.39 29.00
N ASP A 544 -31.19 -11.68 29.14
CA ASP A 544 -31.19 -10.26 29.52
C ASP A 544 -31.65 -9.34 28.37
N ALA A 545 -31.93 -8.07 28.68
CA ALA A 545 -32.47 -7.12 27.71
C ALA A 545 -31.57 -6.90 26.48
N ARG A 546 -30.24 -6.87 26.65
CA ARG A 546 -29.29 -6.67 25.54
C ARG A 546 -29.24 -7.90 24.65
N ARG A 547 -29.20 -9.09 25.25
CA ARG A 547 -29.28 -10.35 24.50
C ARG A 547 -30.60 -10.46 23.72
N ALA A 548 -31.72 -10.11 24.36
CA ALA A 548 -33.03 -10.13 23.73
C ALA A 548 -33.08 -9.20 22.49
N GLU A 549 -32.55 -7.99 22.63
CA GLU A 549 -32.48 -7.00 21.56
C GLU A 549 -31.56 -7.44 20.42
N ALA A 550 -30.38 -8.00 20.75
CA ALA A 550 -29.47 -8.55 19.76
C ALA A 550 -30.10 -9.69 18.95
N LEU A 551 -30.76 -10.64 19.64
CA LEU A 551 -31.47 -11.74 18.98
C LEU A 551 -32.60 -11.23 18.09
N ARG A 552 -33.40 -10.26 18.56
CA ARG A 552 -34.47 -9.63 17.78
C ARG A 552 -33.93 -9.01 16.49
N ARG A 553 -32.81 -8.27 16.59
CA ARG A 553 -32.16 -7.66 15.42
C ARG A 553 -31.67 -8.70 14.44
N HIS A 554 -30.98 -9.75 14.90
CA HIS A 554 -30.57 -10.84 14.01
C HIS A 554 -31.77 -11.51 13.32
N VAL A 555 -32.82 -11.85 14.07
CA VAL A 555 -34.06 -12.45 13.53
C VAL A 555 -34.66 -11.57 12.44
N ALA A 556 -34.71 -10.25 12.65
CA ALA A 556 -35.21 -9.31 11.64
C ALA A 556 -34.40 -9.35 10.32
N LEU A 557 -33.09 -9.65 10.38
CA LEU A 557 -32.27 -9.82 9.17
C LEU A 557 -32.61 -11.09 8.40
N PHE A 558 -32.89 -12.19 9.09
CA PHE A 558 -33.38 -13.42 8.47
C PHE A 558 -34.77 -13.20 7.83
N GLU A 559 -35.66 -12.48 8.52
CA GLU A 559 -36.98 -12.13 8.01
C GLU A 559 -36.91 -11.21 6.80
N ALA A 560 -35.99 -10.24 6.78
CA ALA A 560 -35.72 -9.41 5.61
C ALA A 560 -35.27 -10.25 4.41
N ASN A 561 -34.59 -11.39 4.63
CA ASN A 561 -34.23 -12.35 3.59
C ASN A 561 -35.37 -13.31 3.20
N GLY A 562 -36.57 -13.12 3.75
CA GLY A 562 -37.77 -13.90 3.42
C GLY A 562 -37.96 -15.15 4.28
N LEU A 563 -37.10 -15.44 5.27
CA LEU A 563 -37.29 -16.63 6.12
C LEU A 563 -38.50 -16.53 7.06
N GLY A 564 -39.09 -15.35 7.21
CA GLY A 564 -40.38 -15.15 7.86
C GLY A 564 -41.59 -15.64 7.04
N LEU A 565 -41.41 -15.97 5.76
CA LEU A 565 -42.48 -16.42 4.87
C LEU A 565 -42.63 -17.94 4.95
N ASP A 566 -43.87 -18.42 5.08
CA ASP A 566 -44.17 -19.87 5.10
C ASP A 566 -44.02 -20.52 3.72
N ASP A 567 -44.33 -19.80 2.64
CA ASP A 567 -44.31 -20.28 1.26
C ASP A 567 -42.89 -20.34 0.66
N ALA A 568 -42.46 -21.55 0.27
CA ALA A 568 -41.17 -21.78 -0.38
C ALA A 568 -41.03 -21.08 -1.75
N ALA A 569 -42.12 -20.95 -2.51
CA ALA A 569 -42.10 -20.24 -3.79
C ALA A 569 -41.87 -18.75 -3.55
N ALA A 570 -42.57 -18.14 -2.59
CA ALA A 570 -42.35 -16.75 -2.19
C ALA A 570 -40.91 -16.51 -1.71
N ARG A 571 -40.30 -17.42 -0.94
CA ARG A 571 -38.89 -17.33 -0.54
C ARG A 571 -37.94 -17.34 -1.74
N SER A 572 -38.18 -18.22 -2.71
CA SER A 572 -37.40 -18.29 -3.96
C SER A 572 -37.52 -16.98 -4.75
N ASP A 573 -38.72 -16.40 -4.81
CA ASP A 573 -38.98 -15.13 -5.47
C ASP A 573 -38.24 -13.97 -4.79
N VAL A 574 -38.26 -13.90 -3.46
CA VAL A 574 -37.50 -12.91 -2.67
C VAL A 574 -36.01 -13.01 -2.99
N ALA A 575 -35.44 -14.23 -3.01
CA ALA A 575 -34.03 -14.45 -3.31
C ALA A 575 -33.67 -13.99 -4.73
N ALA A 576 -34.49 -14.32 -5.73
CA ALA A 576 -34.28 -13.90 -7.12
C ALA A 576 -34.33 -12.37 -7.28
N VAL A 577 -35.33 -11.72 -6.67
CA VAL A 577 -35.47 -10.25 -6.70
C VAL A 577 -34.29 -9.56 -6.03
N ARG A 578 -33.83 -10.06 -4.87
CA ARG A 578 -32.65 -9.52 -4.17
C ARG A 578 -31.37 -9.68 -4.98
N ALA A 579 -31.17 -10.82 -5.65
CA ALA A 579 -30.02 -11.04 -6.51
C ALA A 579 -29.98 -10.07 -7.69
N GLU A 580 -31.12 -9.86 -8.35
CA GLU A 580 -31.24 -8.88 -9.45
C GLU A 580 -31.00 -7.44 -8.95
N LEU A 581 -31.58 -7.07 -7.80
CA LEU A 581 -31.34 -5.77 -7.16
C LEU A 581 -29.86 -5.54 -6.87
N GLY A 582 -29.17 -6.52 -6.27
CA GLY A 582 -27.74 -6.42 -5.98
C GLY A 582 -26.89 -6.20 -7.23
N GLN A 583 -27.20 -6.91 -8.32
CA GLN A 583 -26.51 -6.74 -9.61
C GLN A 583 -26.77 -5.36 -10.22
N LEU A 584 -28.01 -4.87 -10.18
CA LEU A 584 -28.38 -3.57 -10.73
C LEU A 584 -27.77 -2.42 -9.93
N CYS A 585 -27.78 -2.49 -8.60
CA CYS A 585 -27.14 -1.50 -7.74
C CYS A 585 -25.62 -1.45 -7.97
N ALA A 586 -24.95 -2.61 -8.03
CA ALA A 586 -23.52 -2.68 -8.32
C ALA A 586 -23.18 -2.10 -9.72
N ALA A 587 -23.99 -2.42 -10.73
CA ALA A 587 -23.82 -1.86 -12.07
C ALA A 587 -24.09 -0.35 -12.12
N PHE A 588 -25.05 0.14 -11.34
CA PHE A 588 -25.36 1.55 -11.20
C PHE A 588 -24.18 2.32 -10.60
N GLU A 589 -23.64 1.83 -9.49
CA GLU A 589 -22.44 2.40 -8.83
C GLU A 589 -21.23 2.39 -9.77
N GLN A 590 -21.00 1.25 -10.45
CA GLN A 590 -19.86 1.10 -11.35
C GLN A 590 -19.91 2.10 -12.50
N ALA A 591 -21.08 2.35 -13.08
CA ALA A 591 -21.25 3.35 -14.14
C ALA A 591 -20.85 4.76 -13.68
N ILE A 592 -21.13 5.12 -12.41
CA ILE A 592 -20.71 6.41 -11.85
C ILE A 592 -19.20 6.42 -11.58
N ASN A 593 -18.65 5.34 -11.03
CA ASN A 593 -17.22 5.24 -10.70
C ASN A 593 -16.33 5.41 -11.95
N VAL A 594 -16.73 4.83 -13.08
CA VAL A 594 -15.95 4.88 -14.33
C VAL A 594 -16.30 6.08 -15.21
N ASP A 595 -17.28 6.92 -14.82
CA ASP A 595 -17.67 8.08 -15.59
C ASP A 595 -16.48 9.05 -15.75
N ALA A 596 -16.14 9.31 -17.00
CA ALA A 596 -15.12 10.26 -17.44
C ALA A 596 -15.72 11.29 -18.41
N SER A 597 -17.04 11.48 -18.36
CA SER A 597 -17.76 12.40 -19.21
C SER A 597 -17.28 13.85 -19.03
N TYR A 598 -17.35 14.61 -20.11
CA TYR A 598 -16.93 16.01 -20.17
C TYR A 598 -17.86 16.80 -21.09
N VAL A 599 -17.83 18.11 -20.95
CA VAL A 599 -18.48 19.06 -21.85
C VAL A 599 -17.44 20.03 -22.40
N THR A 600 -17.48 20.28 -23.71
CA THR A 600 -16.51 21.11 -24.41
C THR A 600 -17.01 22.54 -24.57
N PHE A 601 -16.13 23.50 -24.30
CA PHE A 601 -16.37 24.93 -24.45
C PHE A 601 -15.23 25.59 -25.22
N ALA A 602 -15.52 26.65 -25.98
CA ALA A 602 -14.49 27.56 -26.44
C ALA A 602 -13.87 28.29 -25.22
N GLU A 603 -12.59 28.66 -25.30
CA GLU A 603 -11.91 29.34 -24.19
C GLU A 603 -12.62 30.64 -23.75
N ALA A 604 -13.17 31.39 -24.72
CA ALA A 604 -13.95 32.59 -24.47
C ALA A 604 -15.26 32.34 -23.69
N GLU A 605 -15.86 31.15 -23.83
CA GLU A 605 -17.08 30.78 -23.10
C GLU A 605 -16.81 30.53 -21.60
N LEU A 606 -15.54 30.30 -21.23
CA LEU A 606 -15.09 30.04 -19.85
C LEU A 606 -14.66 31.31 -19.10
N ALA A 607 -14.95 32.49 -19.67
CA ALA A 607 -14.66 33.79 -19.04
C ALA A 607 -15.17 33.83 -17.58
N GLY A 608 -14.29 34.24 -16.66
CA GLY A 608 -14.54 34.27 -15.21
C GLY A 608 -13.77 33.21 -14.42
N LEU A 609 -13.29 32.14 -15.07
CA LEU A 609 -12.22 31.30 -14.52
C LEU A 609 -10.86 32.01 -14.60
N SER A 610 -9.93 31.65 -13.72
CA SER A 610 -8.56 32.16 -13.80
C SER A 610 -7.84 31.60 -15.03
N PRO A 611 -6.88 32.32 -15.63
CA PRO A 611 -6.09 31.81 -16.75
C PRO A 611 -5.41 30.47 -16.45
N ALA A 612 -4.96 30.28 -15.20
CA ALA A 612 -4.37 29.02 -14.74
C ALA A 612 -5.40 27.88 -14.73
N ALA A 613 -6.62 28.13 -14.26
CA ALA A 613 -7.68 27.12 -14.25
C ALA A 613 -8.09 26.71 -15.67
N ILE A 614 -8.17 27.66 -16.61
CA ILE A 614 -8.44 27.40 -18.02
C ILE A 614 -7.30 26.58 -18.66
N ALA A 615 -6.05 26.98 -18.42
CA ALA A 615 -4.88 26.29 -18.98
C ALA A 615 -4.75 24.85 -18.50
N ALA A 616 -5.22 24.54 -17.28
CA ALA A 616 -5.22 23.19 -16.72
C ALA A 616 -6.29 22.26 -17.34
N LEU A 617 -7.27 22.81 -18.08
CA LEU A 617 -8.29 21.99 -18.74
C LEU A 617 -7.70 21.32 -19.99
N PRO A 618 -7.97 20.01 -20.20
CA PRO A 618 -7.58 19.32 -21.42
C PRO A 618 -8.14 19.99 -22.67
N SER A 619 -7.38 19.89 -23.76
CA SER A 619 -7.78 20.35 -25.09
C SER A 619 -7.52 19.25 -26.09
N ARG A 620 -8.54 18.89 -26.88
CA ARG A 620 -8.46 17.83 -27.91
C ARG A 620 -8.27 18.35 -29.33
N ASP A 621 -8.31 19.66 -29.54
CA ASP A 621 -8.29 20.31 -30.87
C ASP A 621 -7.16 21.34 -31.03
N GLY A 622 -6.03 21.15 -30.34
CA GLY A 622 -4.87 22.03 -30.47
C GLY A 622 -5.01 23.38 -29.75
N GLY A 623 -5.98 23.52 -28.84
CA GLY A 623 -6.12 24.64 -27.91
C GLY A 623 -7.32 25.55 -28.18
N ALA A 624 -8.13 25.26 -29.20
CA ALA A 624 -9.29 26.08 -29.56
C ALA A 624 -10.46 25.86 -28.59
N THR A 625 -10.56 24.67 -28.01
CA THR A 625 -11.57 24.33 -27.00
C THR A 625 -10.96 23.70 -25.75
N ARG A 626 -11.73 23.75 -24.66
CA ARG A 626 -11.39 23.20 -23.35
C ARG A 626 -12.46 22.23 -22.90
N ASP A 627 -12.03 21.07 -22.43
CA ASP A 627 -12.90 20.01 -21.95
C ASP A 627 -13.05 20.10 -20.44
N VAL A 628 -14.26 20.45 -19.99
CA VAL A 628 -14.63 20.48 -18.58
C VAL A 628 -15.16 19.11 -18.19
N SER A 629 -14.38 18.36 -17.41
CA SER A 629 -14.87 17.11 -16.80
C SER A 629 -16.06 17.39 -15.88
N LEU A 630 -17.05 16.49 -15.90
CA LEU A 630 -18.27 16.60 -15.08
C LEU A 630 -18.07 16.19 -13.61
N LYS A 631 -16.82 16.05 -13.17
CA LYS A 631 -16.45 15.82 -11.75
C LYS A 631 -16.41 17.14 -11.00
N ALA A 632 -16.70 17.09 -9.69
CA ALA A 632 -16.84 18.29 -8.85
C ALA A 632 -15.64 19.26 -8.90
N PRO A 633 -14.36 18.82 -8.90
CA PRO A 633 -13.22 19.72 -8.93
C PRO A 633 -13.13 20.62 -10.18
N THR A 634 -13.69 20.19 -11.31
CA THR A 634 -13.68 20.96 -12.57
C THR A 634 -15.03 21.60 -12.88
N LEU A 635 -16.14 20.91 -12.60
CA LEU A 635 -17.48 21.41 -12.86
C LEU A 635 -17.88 22.53 -11.90
N THR A 636 -17.56 22.42 -10.60
CA THR A 636 -17.98 23.39 -9.59
C THR A 636 -17.40 24.78 -9.85
N PRO A 637 -16.10 24.95 -10.15
CA PRO A 637 -15.55 26.26 -10.52
C PRO A 637 -16.26 26.91 -11.70
N VAL A 638 -16.66 26.14 -12.73
CA VAL A 638 -17.42 26.66 -13.88
C VAL A 638 -18.78 27.21 -13.42
N LEU A 639 -19.52 26.46 -12.60
CA LEU A 639 -20.82 26.89 -12.08
C LEU A 639 -20.71 28.11 -11.14
N GLN A 640 -19.60 28.24 -10.41
CA GLN A 640 -19.38 29.32 -9.44
C GLN A 640 -18.73 30.58 -10.03
N SER A 641 -18.07 30.49 -11.19
CA SER A 641 -17.18 31.56 -11.66
C SER A 641 -17.40 31.98 -13.11
N CYS A 642 -17.92 31.13 -13.99
CA CYS A 642 -18.11 31.54 -15.38
C CYS A 642 -19.21 32.61 -15.49
N ALA A 643 -18.87 33.74 -16.11
CA ALA A 643 -19.75 34.90 -16.25
C ALA A 643 -20.95 34.61 -17.16
N SER A 644 -20.76 33.79 -18.19
CA SER A 644 -21.81 33.43 -19.17
C SER A 644 -22.89 32.52 -18.55
N PRO A 645 -24.16 32.96 -18.45
CA PRO A 645 -25.25 32.10 -17.99
C PRO A 645 -25.50 30.90 -18.92
N ALA A 646 -25.25 31.06 -20.23
CA ALA A 646 -25.38 29.97 -21.19
C ALA A 646 -24.35 28.86 -20.95
N THR A 647 -23.10 29.23 -20.61
CA THR A 647 -22.04 28.28 -20.24
C THR A 647 -22.44 27.52 -18.97
N ARG A 648 -22.87 28.24 -17.92
CA ARG A 648 -23.31 27.63 -16.66
C ARG A 648 -24.49 26.67 -16.88
N LYS A 649 -25.49 27.06 -17.69
CA LYS A 649 -26.63 26.21 -18.06
C LYS A 649 -26.19 24.93 -18.77
N ARG A 650 -25.33 25.04 -19.80
CA ARG A 650 -24.79 23.87 -20.53
C ARG A 650 -23.98 22.95 -19.61
N ALA A 651 -23.14 23.51 -18.74
CA ALA A 651 -22.34 22.75 -17.80
C ALA A 651 -23.20 22.03 -16.76
N MET A 652 -24.20 22.72 -16.19
CA MET A 652 -25.15 22.14 -15.24
C MET A 652 -25.98 21.02 -15.90
N ALA A 653 -26.51 21.26 -17.09
CA ALA A 653 -27.28 20.27 -17.83
C ALA A 653 -26.45 19.00 -18.11
N ALA A 654 -25.20 19.15 -18.56
CA ALA A 654 -24.31 18.02 -18.75
C ALA A 654 -24.04 17.27 -17.44
N GLY A 655 -23.76 17.99 -16.35
CA GLY A 655 -23.54 17.41 -15.02
C GLY A 655 -24.76 16.66 -14.46
N GLN A 656 -25.97 17.11 -14.79
CA GLN A 656 -27.25 16.48 -14.43
C GLN A 656 -27.67 15.37 -15.42
N SER A 657 -26.89 15.09 -16.46
CA SER A 657 -27.17 14.07 -17.48
C SER A 657 -26.07 13.01 -17.59
N LYS A 658 -25.33 12.77 -16.51
CA LYS A 658 -24.32 11.70 -16.45
C LYS A 658 -24.97 10.30 -16.41
N CYS A 659 -24.27 9.30 -16.91
CA CYS A 659 -24.68 7.88 -16.83
C CYS A 659 -26.13 7.65 -17.34
N PRO A 660 -26.49 8.00 -18.58
CA PRO A 660 -27.86 7.83 -19.10
C PRO A 660 -28.38 6.39 -19.00
N GLU A 661 -27.50 5.40 -19.08
CA GLU A 661 -27.83 3.98 -18.89
C GLU A 661 -28.40 3.66 -17.50
N ASN A 662 -28.07 4.48 -16.49
CA ASN A 662 -28.56 4.32 -15.14
C ASN A 662 -30.03 4.73 -14.99
N VAL A 663 -30.63 5.44 -15.95
CA VAL A 663 -32.07 5.75 -15.94
C VAL A 663 -32.88 4.44 -16.00
N ALA A 664 -32.54 3.56 -16.94
CA ALA A 664 -33.22 2.26 -17.07
C ALA A 664 -32.99 1.38 -15.84
N ARG A 665 -31.76 1.38 -15.30
CA ARG A 665 -31.42 0.63 -14.07
C ARG A 665 -32.23 1.13 -12.87
N LEU A 666 -32.32 2.45 -12.68
CA LEU A 666 -33.05 3.03 -11.56
C LEU A 666 -34.55 2.74 -11.62
N ASN A 667 -35.17 2.85 -12.80
CA ASN A 667 -36.56 2.43 -12.99
C ASN A 667 -36.77 0.97 -12.55
N ARG A 668 -35.87 0.08 -13.00
CA ARG A 668 -35.93 -1.35 -12.65
C ARG A 668 -35.70 -1.61 -11.16
N ILE A 669 -34.76 -0.89 -10.54
CA ILE A 669 -34.48 -0.96 -9.10
C ILE A 669 -35.74 -0.59 -8.30
N VAL A 670 -36.41 0.52 -8.64
CA VAL A 670 -37.64 0.96 -7.97
C VAL A 670 -38.76 -0.08 -8.12
N GLU A 671 -38.95 -0.65 -9.31
CA GLU A 671 -39.92 -1.73 -9.54
C GLU A 671 -39.64 -2.97 -8.69
N LEU A 672 -38.38 -3.40 -8.64
CA LEU A 672 -37.97 -4.58 -7.87
C LEU A 672 -38.08 -4.34 -6.37
N ARG A 673 -37.76 -3.14 -5.89
CA ARG A 673 -37.98 -2.70 -4.50
C ARG A 673 -39.47 -2.77 -4.13
N ALA A 674 -40.35 -2.24 -4.97
CA ALA A 674 -41.81 -2.35 -4.76
C ALA A 674 -42.30 -3.81 -4.79
N ARG A 675 -41.76 -4.66 -5.68
CA ARG A 675 -42.06 -6.10 -5.68
C ARG A 675 -41.58 -6.79 -4.40
N LEU A 676 -40.35 -6.50 -3.98
CA LEU A 676 -39.76 -7.08 -2.77
C LEU A 676 -40.58 -6.73 -1.53
N ALA A 677 -40.97 -5.46 -1.39
CA ALA A 677 -41.83 -5.01 -0.29
C ALA A 677 -43.14 -5.81 -0.21
N ARG A 678 -43.83 -5.98 -1.35
CA ARG A 678 -45.07 -6.78 -1.41
C ARG A 678 -44.85 -8.25 -1.05
N LEU A 679 -43.77 -8.86 -1.53
CA LEU A 679 -43.43 -10.24 -1.21
C LEU A 679 -43.18 -10.42 0.30
N LEU A 680 -42.63 -9.41 0.96
CA LEU A 680 -42.37 -9.38 2.40
C LEU A 680 -43.56 -8.85 3.22
N GLY A 681 -44.71 -8.57 2.59
CA GLY A 681 -45.93 -8.12 3.28
C GLY A 681 -45.97 -6.63 3.65
N ALA A 682 -45.03 -5.82 3.15
CA ALA A 682 -45.07 -4.36 3.31
C ALA A 682 -45.87 -3.69 2.18
N GLU A 683 -46.50 -2.56 2.48
CA GLU A 683 -47.34 -1.81 1.52
C GLU A 683 -46.54 -1.31 0.32
N ASN A 684 -45.35 -0.76 0.58
CA ASN A 684 -44.41 -0.25 -0.40
C ASN A 684 -42.98 -0.31 0.16
N HIS A 685 -41.99 0.04 -0.67
CA HIS A 685 -40.59 -0.02 -0.27
C HIS A 685 -40.27 0.95 0.87
N ALA A 686 -40.85 2.15 0.87
CA ALA A 686 -40.67 3.12 1.95
C ALA A 686 -41.13 2.58 3.31
N ALA A 687 -42.28 1.91 3.38
CA ALA A 687 -42.76 1.29 4.61
C ALA A 687 -41.82 0.19 5.12
N ALA A 688 -41.30 -0.65 4.21
CA ALA A 688 -40.33 -1.68 4.56
C ALA A 688 -39.00 -1.06 5.07
N ALA A 689 -38.45 -0.10 4.33
CA ALA A 689 -37.15 0.51 4.61
C ALA A 689 -37.14 1.37 5.88
N LEU A 690 -38.25 2.03 6.21
CA LEU A 690 -38.37 2.88 7.40
C LEU A 690 -38.64 2.10 8.69
N SER A 691 -39.11 0.86 8.62
CA SER A 691 -39.46 0.05 9.80
C SER A 691 -38.32 -0.17 10.79
N SER A 692 -37.06 -0.09 10.32
CA SER A 692 -35.84 -0.20 11.13
C SER A 692 -35.18 1.15 11.45
N LYS A 693 -35.81 2.27 11.03
CA LYS A 693 -35.34 3.63 11.25
C LYS A 693 -36.10 4.31 12.37
N MET A 694 -35.53 5.39 12.93
CA MET A 694 -36.14 6.18 13.99
C MET A 694 -37.49 6.77 13.58
N ALA A 695 -37.64 7.21 12.32
CA ALA A 695 -38.91 7.76 11.82
C ALA A 695 -40.04 6.71 11.68
N ALA A 696 -39.69 5.42 11.59
CA ALA A 696 -40.55 4.23 11.50
C ALA A 696 -41.52 4.14 10.30
N THR A 697 -42.10 5.25 9.82
CA THR A 697 -43.18 5.23 8.81
C THR A 697 -43.04 6.32 7.76
N PRO A 698 -43.54 6.10 6.52
CA PRO A 698 -43.57 7.15 5.49
C PRO A 698 -44.37 8.40 5.91
N ALA A 699 -45.43 8.22 6.70
CA ALA A 699 -46.25 9.32 7.20
C ALA A 699 -45.45 10.26 8.12
N THR A 700 -44.60 9.70 9.00
CA THR A 700 -43.70 10.49 9.86
C THR A 700 -42.75 11.35 9.03
N VAL A 701 -42.11 10.74 8.01
CA VAL A 701 -41.12 11.42 7.16
C VAL A 701 -41.79 12.51 6.32
N ASN A 702 -42.87 12.18 5.61
CA ASN A 702 -43.56 13.15 4.77
C ASN A 702 -44.12 14.31 5.60
N GLY A 703 -44.71 14.02 6.76
CA GLY A 703 -45.17 15.06 7.69
C GLY A 703 -44.04 15.95 8.20
N PHE A 704 -42.84 15.40 8.42
CA PHE A 704 -41.65 16.19 8.75
C PHE A 704 -41.21 17.08 7.58
N LEU A 705 -41.10 16.52 6.36
CA LEU A 705 -40.71 17.27 5.17
C LEU A 705 -41.68 18.44 4.90
N ASP A 706 -42.99 18.23 5.02
CA ASP A 706 -44.01 19.25 4.84
C ASP A 706 -43.89 20.38 5.88
N ARG A 707 -43.73 20.03 7.16
CA ARG A 707 -43.56 21.02 8.24
C ARG A 707 -42.31 21.85 8.02
N VAL A 708 -41.19 21.21 7.73
CA VAL A 708 -39.90 21.89 7.53
C VAL A 708 -39.93 22.76 6.28
N ALA A 709 -40.47 22.26 5.18
CA ALA A 709 -40.66 23.04 3.96
C ALA A 709 -41.53 24.27 4.19
N SER A 710 -42.67 24.13 4.88
CA SER A 710 -43.57 25.23 5.21
C SER A 710 -42.86 26.35 5.97
N LYS A 711 -42.12 26.01 7.04
CA LYS A 711 -41.38 26.98 7.84
C LYS A 711 -40.18 27.59 7.10
N LEU A 712 -39.55 26.87 6.16
CA LEU A 712 -38.44 27.39 5.35
C LEU A 712 -38.87 28.28 4.18
N ARG A 713 -40.13 28.25 3.72
CA ARG A 713 -40.60 29.02 2.57
C ARG A 713 -40.26 30.53 2.65
N PRO A 714 -40.51 31.25 3.77
CA PRO A 714 -40.17 32.68 3.86
C PRO A 714 -38.67 32.93 3.71
N LEU A 715 -37.84 32.06 4.29
CA LEU A 715 -36.39 32.14 4.22
C LEU A 715 -35.87 31.88 2.80
N ARG A 716 -36.38 30.83 2.15
CA ARG A 716 -36.10 30.52 0.74
C ARG A 716 -36.44 31.70 -0.16
N ASP A 717 -37.61 32.30 0.00
CA ASP A 717 -38.07 33.40 -0.85
C ASP A 717 -37.22 34.66 -0.64
N ARG A 718 -36.81 34.94 0.60
CA ARG A 718 -35.84 35.99 0.92
C ARG A 718 -34.48 35.75 0.24
N ASP A 719 -33.99 34.52 0.30
CA ASP A 719 -32.72 34.14 -0.30
C ASP A 719 -32.75 34.24 -1.84
N LEU A 720 -33.84 33.80 -2.47
CA LEU A 720 -34.08 33.98 -3.91
C LEU A 720 -34.15 35.45 -4.30
N ALA A 721 -34.79 36.31 -3.49
CA ALA A 721 -34.83 37.75 -3.72
C ALA A 721 -33.42 38.36 -3.65
N ARG A 722 -32.58 37.94 -2.69
CA ARG A 722 -31.18 38.38 -2.57
C ARG A 722 -30.33 37.94 -3.76
N LEU A 723 -30.50 36.69 -4.22
CA LEU A 723 -29.85 36.18 -5.44
C LEU A 723 -30.30 36.96 -6.68
N LEU A 724 -31.60 37.31 -6.77
CA LEU A 724 -32.15 38.10 -7.87
C LEU A 724 -31.62 39.53 -7.88
N GLU A 725 -31.44 40.15 -6.71
CA GLU A 725 -30.83 41.46 -6.58
C GLU A 725 -29.41 41.47 -7.17
N LYS A 726 -28.58 40.47 -6.82
CA LYS A 726 -27.25 40.31 -7.43
C LYS A 726 -27.31 40.08 -8.93
N LYS A 727 -28.22 39.22 -9.41
CA LYS A 727 -28.43 39.01 -10.85
C LYS A 727 -28.80 40.31 -11.57
N ARG A 728 -29.59 41.19 -10.96
CA ARG A 728 -30.01 42.47 -11.56
C ARG A 728 -28.88 43.50 -11.70
N LEU A 729 -27.81 43.38 -10.91
CA LEU A 729 -26.63 44.24 -11.09
C LEU A 729 -25.95 43.99 -12.45
N GLU A 730 -25.95 42.74 -12.91
CA GLU A 730 -25.39 42.33 -14.20
C GLU A 730 -26.44 42.31 -15.32
N HIS A 731 -27.70 42.03 -14.97
CA HIS A 731 -28.82 41.88 -15.89
C HIS A 731 -30.06 42.62 -15.37
N PRO A 732 -30.16 43.95 -15.54
CA PRO A 732 -31.21 44.78 -14.92
C PRO A 732 -32.66 44.34 -15.18
N GLY A 733 -32.92 43.68 -16.31
CA GLY A 733 -34.24 43.15 -16.67
C GLY A 733 -34.58 41.75 -16.10
N ALA A 734 -33.71 41.15 -15.28
CA ALA A 734 -33.95 39.81 -14.75
C ALA A 734 -35.20 39.77 -13.83
N ALA A 735 -36.14 38.89 -14.16
CA ALA A 735 -37.36 38.68 -13.39
C ALA A 735 -37.25 37.54 -12.35
N ARG A 736 -36.32 36.60 -12.56
CA ARG A 736 -36.12 35.42 -11.69
C ARG A 736 -34.66 34.94 -11.70
N VAL A 737 -34.33 34.11 -10.72
CA VAL A 737 -33.09 33.34 -10.64
C VAL A 737 -33.34 31.97 -11.26
N ASP A 738 -32.44 31.51 -12.13
CA ASP A 738 -32.51 30.15 -12.69
C ASP A 738 -31.54 29.22 -11.92
N ALA A 739 -31.71 27.89 -12.00
CA ALA A 739 -30.91 26.95 -11.20
C ALA A 739 -29.39 27.10 -11.40
N TRP A 740 -28.96 27.37 -12.64
CA TRP A 740 -27.54 27.59 -13.00
C TRP A 740 -26.98 28.95 -12.56
N ASP A 741 -27.79 29.83 -11.99
CA ASP A 741 -27.36 31.11 -11.43
C ASP A 741 -27.04 31.02 -9.94
N VAL A 742 -27.63 30.05 -9.23
CA VAL A 742 -27.54 29.95 -7.76
C VAL A 742 -26.09 29.88 -7.31
N ALA A 743 -25.30 28.93 -7.80
CA ALA A 743 -23.90 28.77 -7.37
C ALA A 743 -23.03 30.01 -7.66
N TYR A 744 -23.28 30.68 -8.78
CA TYR A 744 -22.54 31.87 -9.21
C TYR A 744 -22.81 33.06 -8.28
N TYR A 745 -24.08 33.41 -8.05
CA TYR A 745 -24.44 34.53 -7.18
C TYR A 745 -24.25 34.21 -5.69
N SER A 746 -24.40 32.95 -5.27
CA SER A 746 -24.04 32.53 -3.90
C SER A 746 -22.58 32.81 -3.58
N ARG A 747 -21.66 32.56 -4.52
CA ARG A 747 -20.24 32.87 -4.35
C ARG A 747 -20.02 34.37 -4.17
N GLN A 748 -20.66 35.20 -4.98
CA GLN A 748 -20.54 36.66 -4.86
C GLN A 748 -21.10 37.17 -3.52
N ILE A 749 -22.27 36.67 -3.12
CA ILE A 749 -22.89 37.00 -1.83
C ILE A 749 -21.99 36.58 -0.66
N LYS A 750 -21.33 35.43 -0.75
CA LYS A 750 -20.37 34.98 0.25
C LYS A 750 -19.13 35.89 0.30
N ALA A 751 -18.64 36.31 -0.87
CA ALA A 751 -17.51 37.23 -0.95
C ALA A 751 -17.83 38.60 -0.31
N ASP A 752 -19.08 39.06 -0.35
CA ASP A 752 -19.51 40.30 0.33
C ASP A 752 -19.36 40.23 1.86
N LEU A 753 -19.28 39.02 2.46
CA LEU A 753 -19.04 38.84 3.90
C LEU A 753 -17.58 39.07 4.30
N GLY A 754 -16.68 39.34 3.35
CA GLY A 754 -15.26 39.57 3.63
C GLY A 754 -14.50 38.30 4.06
N ILE A 755 -15.09 37.11 3.90
CA ILE A 755 -14.45 35.84 4.24
C ILE A 755 -13.55 35.43 3.08
N ASP A 756 -12.25 35.63 3.25
CA ASP A 756 -11.23 35.08 2.36
C ASP A 756 -10.72 33.74 2.92
N GLU A 757 -11.18 32.63 2.33
CA GLU A 757 -10.81 31.28 2.72
C GLU A 757 -9.30 31.02 2.61
N GLU A 758 -8.60 31.66 1.67
CA GLU A 758 -7.14 31.50 1.54
C GLU A 758 -6.40 32.26 2.66
N SER A 759 -6.93 33.41 3.10
CA SER A 759 -6.36 34.15 4.24
C SER A 759 -6.53 33.43 5.59
N LEU A 760 -7.52 32.55 5.71
CA LEU A 760 -7.82 31.77 6.91
C LEU A 760 -6.94 30.53 7.05
N LYS A 761 -6.47 29.98 5.93
CA LYS A 761 -5.69 28.75 5.89
C LYS A 761 -4.44 28.73 6.80
N PRO A 762 -3.64 29.82 6.92
CA PRO A 762 -2.50 29.86 7.84
C PRO A 762 -2.82 29.70 9.33
N PHE A 763 -4.09 29.79 9.73
CA PHE A 763 -4.54 29.58 11.10
C PHE A 763 -4.83 28.11 11.44
N PHE A 764 -4.88 27.22 10.44
CA PHE A 764 -5.20 25.80 10.63
C PHE A 764 -4.05 24.87 10.18
N PRO A 765 -2.83 25.00 10.74
CA PRO A 765 -1.78 24.04 10.49
C PRO A 765 -2.18 22.67 11.07
N MET A 766 -2.10 21.64 10.23
CA MET A 766 -2.67 20.31 10.46
C MET A 766 -2.10 19.65 11.73
N ASP A 767 -0.80 19.83 11.96
CA ASP A 767 -0.05 19.32 13.12
C ASP A 767 -0.48 19.96 14.46
N ARG A 768 -1.21 21.08 14.44
CA ARG A 768 -1.78 21.73 15.63
C ARG A 768 -3.28 21.54 15.73
N VAL A 769 -4.01 21.76 14.63
CA VAL A 769 -5.48 21.74 14.63
C VAL A 769 -6.04 20.34 14.90
N VAL A 770 -5.39 19.28 14.42
CA VAL A 770 -5.88 17.91 14.62
C VAL A 770 -5.78 17.48 16.09
N PRO A 771 -4.62 17.59 16.77
CA PRO A 771 -4.54 17.33 18.22
C PRO A 771 -5.44 18.26 19.04
N ALA A 772 -5.57 19.54 18.64
CA ALA A 772 -6.44 20.49 19.33
C ALA A 772 -7.93 20.11 19.19
N ALA A 773 -8.38 19.68 18.01
CA ALA A 773 -9.77 19.31 17.77
C ALA A 773 -10.21 18.08 18.57
N ILE A 774 -9.39 17.02 18.58
CA ILE A 774 -9.71 15.82 19.35
C ILE A 774 -9.74 16.09 20.86
N ARG A 775 -8.85 16.96 21.37
CA ARG A 775 -8.84 17.36 22.79
C ARG A 775 -9.99 18.30 23.13
N ALA A 776 -10.27 19.29 22.30
CA ALA A 776 -11.35 20.24 22.55
C ALA A 776 -12.71 19.55 22.59
N LEU A 777 -13.02 18.69 21.61
CA LEU A 777 -14.25 17.90 21.64
C LEU A 777 -14.22 16.83 22.74
N GLY A 778 -13.12 16.09 22.88
CA GLY A 778 -13.05 14.98 23.82
C GLY A 778 -13.06 15.43 25.28
N GLU A 779 -12.18 16.36 25.64
CA GLU A 779 -11.93 16.78 27.02
C GLU A 779 -12.84 17.93 27.44
N ASP A 780 -12.88 19.01 26.64
CA ASP A 780 -13.60 20.24 27.03
C ASP A 780 -15.12 20.13 26.79
N VAL A 781 -15.55 19.44 25.73
CA VAL A 781 -16.98 19.25 25.44
C VAL A 781 -17.51 17.98 26.08
N LEU A 782 -16.92 16.81 25.80
CA LEU A 782 -17.52 15.51 26.17
C LEU A 782 -17.02 14.93 27.50
N GLY A 783 -16.00 15.54 28.11
CA GLY A 783 -15.48 15.14 29.42
C GLY A 783 -14.74 13.79 29.45
N PHE A 784 -14.16 13.36 28.32
CA PHE A 784 -13.17 12.28 28.25
C PHE A 784 -11.76 12.77 28.60
N SER A 785 -10.78 11.87 28.59
CA SER A 785 -9.36 12.21 28.52
C SER A 785 -8.76 11.64 27.25
N VAL A 786 -7.90 12.40 26.57
CA VAL A 786 -7.31 12.02 25.29
C VAL A 786 -5.80 11.83 25.44
N ASP A 787 -5.33 10.58 25.30
CA ASP A 787 -3.91 10.25 25.30
C ASP A 787 -3.41 10.05 23.86
N GLY A 788 -2.32 10.71 23.51
CA GLY A 788 -1.65 10.51 22.22
C GLY A 788 -1.20 11.79 21.53
N PRO A 789 -0.59 11.66 20.34
CA PRO A 789 -0.44 10.40 19.59
C PRO A 789 0.46 9.37 20.29
N LEU A 790 0.10 8.08 20.21
CA LEU A 790 0.81 6.98 20.87
C LEU A 790 2.03 6.55 20.04
N ALA A 791 3.22 6.83 20.54
CA ALA A 791 4.48 6.69 19.78
C ALA A 791 4.88 5.25 19.38
N ASP A 792 4.36 4.24 20.06
CA ASP A 792 4.62 2.81 19.79
C ASP A 792 3.51 2.14 18.97
N ALA A 793 2.56 2.92 18.44
CA ALA A 793 1.51 2.42 17.56
C ALA A 793 2.09 1.91 16.23
N ARG A 794 1.70 0.69 15.85
CA ARG A 794 2.05 0.07 14.56
C ARG A 794 0.80 -0.01 13.70
N LEU A 795 0.66 0.91 12.75
CA LEU A 795 -0.52 1.05 11.89
C LEU A 795 -0.14 0.81 10.42
N TRP A 796 -1.10 0.95 9.51
CA TRP A 796 -0.91 0.67 8.08
C TRP A 796 -0.08 1.71 7.31
N HIS A 797 0.21 2.88 7.90
CA HIS A 797 0.98 3.95 7.28
C HIS A 797 1.59 4.87 8.33
N GLU A 798 2.75 5.49 8.04
CA GLU A 798 3.51 6.32 8.99
C GLU A 798 2.82 7.65 9.34
N ASP A 799 2.03 8.20 8.42
CA ASP A 799 1.21 9.41 8.64
C ASP A 799 -0.03 9.18 9.52
N VAL A 800 -0.23 7.98 10.08
CA VAL A 800 -1.42 7.64 10.84
C VAL A 800 -1.10 7.71 12.32
N ASP A 801 -1.80 8.59 13.02
CA ASP A 801 -1.68 8.75 14.47
C ASP A 801 -2.72 7.91 15.21
N LEU A 802 -2.35 7.30 16.33
CA LEU A 802 -3.27 6.61 17.23
C LEU A 802 -3.47 7.40 18.52
N TYR A 803 -4.72 7.59 18.93
CA TYR A 803 -5.09 8.19 20.22
C TYR A 803 -5.90 7.18 21.06
N ALA A 804 -5.72 7.20 22.37
CA ALA A 804 -6.55 6.48 23.32
C ALA A 804 -7.54 7.44 24.00
N ILE A 805 -8.81 7.04 24.05
CA ILE A 805 -9.89 7.77 24.73
C ILE A 805 -10.18 7.10 26.06
N ARG A 806 -10.21 7.89 27.14
CA ARG A 806 -10.35 7.39 28.50
C ARG A 806 -11.49 8.03 29.27
N ASP A 807 -11.94 7.29 30.28
CA ASP A 807 -12.76 7.78 31.39
C ASP A 807 -12.00 7.50 32.70
N GLY A 808 -11.34 8.54 33.23
CA GLY A 808 -10.35 8.38 34.29
C GLY A 808 -9.22 7.43 33.89
N ALA A 809 -8.98 6.39 34.68
CA ALA A 809 -7.93 5.40 34.39
C ALA A 809 -8.33 4.38 33.30
N LYS A 810 -9.63 4.24 32.99
CA LYS A 810 -10.14 3.22 32.07
C LYS A 810 -9.98 3.68 30.63
N VAL A 811 -9.32 2.87 29.79
CA VAL A 811 -9.34 3.04 28.33
C VAL A 811 -10.69 2.55 27.81
N LEU A 812 -11.47 3.46 27.22
CA LEU A 812 -12.73 3.12 26.56
C LEU A 812 -12.51 2.62 25.14
N GLY A 813 -11.53 3.20 24.44
CA GLY A 813 -11.15 2.75 23.11
C GLY A 813 -10.06 3.60 22.47
N HIS A 814 -9.83 3.36 21.19
CA HIS A 814 -8.78 3.99 20.42
C HIS A 814 -9.30 4.53 19.09
N VAL A 815 -8.70 5.62 18.61
CA VAL A 815 -8.96 6.16 17.28
C VAL A 815 -7.66 6.35 16.50
N ALA A 816 -7.61 5.80 15.30
CA ALA A 816 -6.55 6.06 14.33
C ALA A 816 -6.98 7.21 13.40
N LEU A 817 -6.14 8.22 13.19
CA LEU A 817 -6.42 9.36 12.32
C LEU A 817 -5.56 9.26 11.06
N ASP A 818 -6.15 8.83 9.95
CA ASP A 818 -5.52 8.75 8.63
C ASP A 818 -6.10 9.84 7.72
N LEU A 819 -5.57 11.06 7.84
CA LEU A 819 -6.20 12.26 7.27
C LEU A 819 -5.58 12.74 5.94
N LYS A 820 -4.33 12.37 5.63
CA LYS A 820 -3.62 12.85 4.43
C LYS A 820 -3.98 12.04 3.18
N SER A 821 -4.00 12.69 2.02
CA SER A 821 -4.19 12.01 0.73
C SER A 821 -2.93 11.28 0.27
N ARG A 822 -3.10 10.09 -0.33
CA ARG A 822 -2.04 9.34 -1.01
C ARG A 822 -2.60 8.43 -2.11
N PRO A 823 -1.81 8.05 -3.13
CA PRO A 823 -2.24 7.11 -4.16
C PRO A 823 -2.74 5.79 -3.56
N GLY A 824 -3.81 5.22 -4.12
CA GLY A 824 -4.39 3.96 -3.67
C GLY A 824 -5.27 4.04 -2.41
N LYS A 825 -5.27 5.16 -1.67
CA LYS A 825 -6.16 5.38 -0.53
C LYS A 825 -7.58 5.75 -0.97
N PHE A 826 -8.56 5.34 -0.18
CA PHE A 826 -9.97 5.74 -0.29
C PHE A 826 -10.13 7.27 -0.35
N GLY A 827 -10.90 7.74 -1.34
CA GLY A 827 -10.97 9.16 -1.71
C GLY A 827 -11.99 10.02 -0.96
N HIS A 828 -12.77 9.47 -0.03
CA HIS A 828 -13.77 10.22 0.76
C HIS A 828 -13.42 10.21 2.26
N GLN A 829 -14.12 11.04 3.03
CA GLN A 829 -14.07 11.07 4.49
C GLN A 829 -15.07 10.07 5.08
N MET A 830 -14.64 9.27 6.04
CA MET A 830 -15.52 8.39 6.83
C MET A 830 -14.84 7.88 8.09
N VAL A 831 -15.63 7.51 9.09
CA VAL A 831 -15.19 6.65 10.20
C VAL A 831 -15.44 5.18 9.89
N VAL A 832 -14.39 4.36 10.00
CA VAL A 832 -14.50 2.90 9.93
C VAL A 832 -14.20 2.28 11.29
N PRO A 833 -14.96 1.30 11.79
CA PRO A 833 -14.54 0.56 12.96
C PRO A 833 -13.37 -0.36 12.62
N LEU A 834 -12.37 -0.34 13.48
CA LEU A 834 -11.28 -1.31 13.50
C LEU A 834 -11.68 -2.52 14.34
N ARG A 835 -12.39 -2.28 15.44
CA ARG A 835 -12.94 -3.33 16.31
C ARG A 835 -14.13 -2.77 17.12
N PRO A 836 -15.33 -3.36 17.01
CA PRO A 836 -16.45 -3.01 17.88
C PRO A 836 -16.28 -3.58 19.29
N ALA A 837 -17.22 -3.27 20.19
CA ALA A 837 -17.21 -3.75 21.56
C ALA A 837 -17.55 -5.23 21.56
N ALA A 838 -16.55 -6.08 21.34
CA ALA A 838 -16.67 -7.54 21.31
C ALA A 838 -15.66 -8.16 22.28
N GLY A 839 -16.12 -9.07 23.14
CA GLY A 839 -15.29 -9.69 24.18
C GLY A 839 -14.79 -8.68 25.24
N GLU A 840 -13.54 -8.79 25.67
CA GLU A 840 -12.98 -7.91 26.72
C GLU A 840 -12.14 -6.74 26.19
N SER A 841 -11.99 -6.59 24.87
CA SER A 841 -11.10 -5.58 24.29
C SER A 841 -11.81 -4.24 24.07
N PRO A 842 -11.14 -3.09 24.28
CA PRO A 842 -11.72 -1.76 24.01
C PRO A 842 -12.08 -1.55 22.54
N ASN A 843 -13.06 -0.67 22.30
CA ASN A 843 -13.44 -0.23 20.96
C ASN A 843 -12.25 0.37 20.20
N ALA A 844 -12.26 0.24 18.89
CA ALA A 844 -11.32 0.93 18.03
C ALA A 844 -11.97 1.34 16.71
N CYS A 845 -11.66 2.54 16.25
CA CYS A 845 -12.09 3.05 14.95
C CYS A 845 -10.95 3.81 14.26
N ALA A 846 -11.15 4.15 12.98
CA ALA A 846 -10.25 4.99 12.23
C ALA A 846 -11.03 6.06 11.47
N VAL A 847 -10.55 7.28 11.49
CA VAL A 847 -10.99 8.34 10.57
C VAL A 847 -10.14 8.22 9.32
N LEU A 848 -10.76 7.91 8.19
CA LEU A 848 -10.13 7.98 6.87
C LEU A 848 -10.54 9.30 6.24
N GLY A 849 -9.58 10.14 5.88
CA GLY A 849 -9.83 11.44 5.26
C GLY A 849 -8.81 11.81 4.18
N ASN A 850 -9.11 12.90 3.49
CA ASN A 850 -8.28 13.50 2.45
C ASN A 850 -8.26 15.01 2.66
N MET A 851 -7.66 15.41 3.79
CA MET A 851 -7.65 16.77 4.31
C MET A 851 -6.23 17.33 4.32
N GLY A 852 -6.14 18.66 4.29
CA GLY A 852 -4.86 19.35 4.29
C GLY A 852 -4.24 19.40 2.89
N ASP A 853 -3.42 20.42 2.67
CA ASP A 853 -2.67 20.59 1.44
C ASP A 853 -1.21 20.12 1.56
N ALA A 854 -0.45 20.22 0.46
CA ALA A 854 0.96 19.85 0.44
C ALA A 854 1.85 20.68 1.41
N ALA A 855 1.36 21.83 1.87
CA ALA A 855 2.03 22.67 2.86
C ALA A 855 1.61 22.36 4.30
N GLY A 856 0.72 21.40 4.51
CA GLY A 856 0.27 20.95 5.83
C GLY A 856 -0.80 21.84 6.47
N PHE A 857 -1.59 22.59 5.69
CA PHE A 857 -2.67 23.42 6.20
C PHE A 857 -4.05 22.90 5.80
N MET A 858 -5.00 22.94 6.74
CA MET A 858 -6.40 22.63 6.50
C MET A 858 -7.21 23.88 6.13
N ARG A 859 -8.29 23.69 5.36
CA ARG A 859 -9.31 24.71 5.15
C ARG A 859 -10.33 24.69 6.29
N PHE A 860 -11.00 25.82 6.56
CA PHE A 860 -12.07 25.88 7.58
C PHE A 860 -13.11 24.77 7.43
N ARG A 861 -13.56 24.50 6.19
CA ARG A 861 -14.52 23.41 5.90
C ARG A 861 -13.97 22.02 6.21
N GLU A 862 -12.66 21.79 6.07
CA GLU A 862 -12.04 20.52 6.45
C GLU A 862 -11.95 20.37 7.97
N VAL A 863 -11.82 21.49 8.70
CA VAL A 863 -11.90 21.50 10.18
C VAL A 863 -13.33 21.19 10.63
N GLU A 864 -14.35 21.77 9.98
CA GLU A 864 -15.75 21.39 10.20
C GLU A 864 -15.98 19.89 9.98
N THR A 865 -15.45 19.34 8.87
CA THR A 865 -15.52 17.89 8.59
C THR A 865 -14.75 17.08 9.65
N LEU A 866 -13.59 17.53 10.11
CA LEU A 866 -12.87 16.84 11.19
C LEU A 866 -13.71 16.75 12.47
N LEU A 867 -14.37 17.84 12.89
CA LEU A 867 -15.24 17.83 14.06
C LEU A 867 -16.46 16.91 13.87
N HIS A 868 -17.01 16.87 12.66
CA HIS A 868 -18.07 15.93 12.29
C HIS A 868 -17.62 14.46 12.47
N GLU A 869 -16.49 14.08 11.86
CA GLU A 869 -15.94 12.70 11.97
C GLU A 869 -15.56 12.37 13.42
N LEU A 870 -15.05 13.33 14.19
CA LEU A 870 -14.78 13.13 15.62
C LEU A 870 -16.04 12.86 16.43
N GLY A 871 -17.20 13.40 16.05
CA GLY A 871 -18.47 13.06 16.70
C GLY A 871 -18.87 11.60 16.49
N HIS A 872 -18.64 11.05 15.29
CA HIS A 872 -18.75 9.61 15.04
C HIS A 872 -17.75 8.80 15.85
N VAL A 873 -16.48 9.24 15.93
CA VAL A 873 -15.46 8.60 16.78
C VAL A 873 -15.90 8.53 18.24
N PHE A 874 -16.35 9.63 18.82
CA PHE A 874 -16.76 9.61 20.23
C PHE A 874 -18.00 8.76 20.45
N HIS A 875 -18.94 8.72 19.51
CA HIS A 875 -20.06 7.78 19.58
C HIS A 875 -19.57 6.32 19.54
N ALA A 876 -18.62 6.01 18.65
CA ALA A 876 -18.01 4.68 18.56
C ALA A 876 -17.33 4.24 19.87
N LEU A 877 -16.72 5.18 20.60
CA LEU A 877 -15.84 4.88 21.73
C LEU A 877 -16.50 5.08 23.10
N ALA A 878 -17.63 5.80 23.19
CA ALA A 878 -18.25 6.17 24.47
C ALA A 878 -18.79 4.99 25.28
N GLY A 879 -19.24 3.92 24.62
CA GLY A 879 -20.02 2.85 25.24
C GLY A 879 -19.42 1.45 25.11
N ASP A 880 -19.91 0.52 25.93
CA ASP A 880 -19.62 -0.93 25.86
C ASP A 880 -20.89 -1.71 25.49
N ALA A 881 -21.56 -1.26 24.42
CA ALA A 881 -22.80 -1.87 23.92
C ALA A 881 -22.47 -3.19 23.21
N LYS A 882 -22.44 -4.25 24.03
CA LYS A 882 -22.29 -5.65 23.65
C LYS A 882 -23.64 -6.34 23.52
N PRO A 883 -23.81 -7.26 22.55
CA PRO A 883 -22.82 -7.72 21.56
C PRO A 883 -22.64 -6.74 20.38
N ALA A 884 -21.74 -7.01 19.43
CA ALA A 884 -21.30 -6.05 18.41
C ALA A 884 -22.44 -5.49 17.54
N ILE A 885 -23.53 -6.24 17.34
CA ILE A 885 -24.73 -5.76 16.63
C ILE A 885 -25.41 -4.55 17.31
N LEU A 886 -25.16 -4.36 18.62
CA LEU A 886 -25.65 -3.24 19.42
C LEU A 886 -24.65 -2.09 19.56
N SER A 887 -23.43 -2.23 19.04
CA SER A 887 -22.46 -1.13 19.02
C SER A 887 -22.94 0.02 18.13
N TRP A 888 -22.30 1.20 18.22
CA TRP A 888 -22.61 2.34 17.33
C TRP A 888 -22.29 2.04 15.86
N ALA A 889 -21.11 1.47 15.59
CA ALA A 889 -20.55 1.33 14.26
C ALA A 889 -20.81 -0.02 13.61
N TRP A 890 -21.06 0.02 12.30
CA TRP A 890 -21.15 -1.12 11.40
C TRP A 890 -19.75 -1.67 11.13
N PRO A 891 -19.44 -2.97 11.37
CA PRO A 891 -18.10 -3.51 11.08
C PRO A 891 -17.70 -3.30 9.61
N MET A 892 -16.42 -3.51 9.30
CA MET A 892 -15.85 -3.22 7.97
C MET A 892 -16.49 -3.99 6.80
N VAL A 893 -17.19 -5.07 7.09
CA VAL A 893 -18.04 -5.82 6.15
C VAL A 893 -19.47 -5.34 6.36
N PRO A 894 -20.24 -5.02 5.30
CA PRO A 894 -21.61 -4.53 5.46
C PRO A 894 -22.42 -5.50 6.30
N TRP A 895 -22.78 -5.03 7.48
CA TRP A 895 -23.39 -5.76 8.56
C TRP A 895 -24.37 -4.82 9.25
N PRO A 896 -25.67 -5.12 9.23
CA PRO A 896 -26.72 -4.25 9.77
C PRO A 896 -26.83 -4.26 11.30
N GLY A 897 -25.71 -3.98 11.96
CA GLY A 897 -25.62 -3.58 13.36
C GLY A 897 -25.31 -2.09 13.45
N GLY A 898 -25.66 -1.45 14.56
CA GLY A 898 -25.59 0.01 14.67
C GLY A 898 -26.87 0.66 15.15
N VAL A 899 -26.77 1.93 15.51
CA VAL A 899 -27.92 2.81 15.72
C VAL A 899 -28.71 2.99 14.42
N GLU A 900 -29.94 3.50 14.52
CA GLU A 900 -30.78 3.78 13.35
C GLU A 900 -30.09 4.74 12.37
N MET A 901 -30.22 4.49 11.06
CA MET A 901 -29.53 5.26 10.01
C MET A 901 -29.86 6.76 10.04
N ASP A 902 -31.10 7.10 10.39
CA ASP A 902 -31.59 8.48 10.53
C ASP A 902 -31.32 9.07 11.93
N PHE A 903 -30.58 8.35 12.78
CA PHE A 903 -30.02 8.85 14.05
C PHE A 903 -28.49 8.91 14.03
N LEU A 904 -27.84 8.11 13.18
CA LEU A 904 -26.39 7.97 13.06
C LEU A 904 -25.64 9.31 13.01
N GLU A 905 -26.23 10.28 12.30
CA GLU A 905 -25.65 11.60 12.05
C GLU A 905 -25.94 12.62 13.15
N VAL A 906 -26.81 12.33 14.13
CA VAL A 906 -27.14 13.30 15.20
C VAL A 906 -25.88 13.69 15.99
N PRO A 907 -25.02 12.76 16.46
CA PRO A 907 -23.84 13.15 17.22
C PRO A 907 -22.71 13.79 16.41
N SER A 908 -22.49 13.37 15.16
CA SER A 908 -21.50 13.98 14.26
C SER A 908 -21.91 15.41 13.91
N MET A 909 -23.17 15.61 13.52
CA MET A 909 -23.70 16.93 13.23
C MET A 909 -23.76 17.81 14.47
N LEU A 910 -23.92 17.26 15.67
CA LEU A 910 -23.82 18.02 16.92
C LEU A 910 -22.37 18.50 17.14
N CYS A 911 -21.38 17.63 16.97
CA CYS A 911 -19.98 18.00 17.16
C CYS A 911 -19.49 19.08 16.17
N GLN A 912 -19.97 19.04 14.92
CA GLN A 912 -19.59 20.04 13.92
C GLN A 912 -20.11 21.45 14.25
N GLN A 913 -21.14 21.59 15.09
CA GLN A 913 -21.71 22.90 15.44
C GLN A 913 -20.67 23.81 16.09
N TRP A 914 -19.78 23.25 16.90
CA TRP A 914 -18.79 24.02 17.65
C TRP A 914 -17.74 24.68 16.76
N VAL A 915 -17.52 24.26 15.50
CA VAL A 915 -16.53 24.95 14.64
C VAL A 915 -16.88 26.43 14.41
N TYR A 916 -18.16 26.81 14.59
CA TYR A 916 -18.65 28.18 14.49
C TYR A 916 -18.63 28.93 15.83
N ALA A 917 -18.35 28.25 16.94
CA ALA A 917 -18.29 28.84 18.27
C ALA A 917 -16.93 29.50 18.51
N ALA A 918 -16.94 30.77 18.95
CA ALA A 918 -15.71 31.50 19.23
C ALA A 918 -14.76 30.78 20.23
N PRO A 919 -15.25 30.17 21.33
CA PRO A 919 -14.39 29.43 22.27
C PRO A 919 -13.70 28.21 21.65
N MET A 920 -14.35 27.55 20.68
CA MET A 920 -13.75 26.44 19.95
C MET A 920 -12.70 26.95 18.97
N LEU A 921 -13.01 27.96 18.16
CA LEU A 921 -12.05 28.53 17.21
C LEU A 921 -10.79 29.07 17.90
N ALA A 922 -10.92 29.67 19.09
CA ALA A 922 -9.76 30.10 19.88
C ALA A 922 -8.80 28.94 20.23
N LYS A 923 -9.31 27.72 20.40
CA LYS A 923 -8.50 26.51 20.65
C LYS A 923 -7.91 25.94 19.36
N LEU A 924 -8.65 26.02 18.25
CA LEU A 924 -8.29 25.35 16.99
C LEU A 924 -7.42 26.20 16.07
N ALA A 925 -7.54 27.53 16.16
CA ALA A 925 -7.07 28.44 15.13
C ALA A 925 -6.02 29.43 15.67
N THR A 926 -4.74 29.08 15.49
CA THR A 926 -3.60 29.97 15.77
C THR A 926 -2.70 30.06 14.55
N ARG A 927 -2.35 31.29 14.15
CA ARG A 927 -1.51 31.54 12.98
C ARG A 927 -0.15 30.89 13.16
N ALA A 928 0.28 30.10 12.18
CA ALA A 928 1.52 29.33 12.27
C ALA A 928 2.77 30.21 12.46
N ALA A 929 2.82 31.39 11.85
CA ALA A 929 3.99 32.26 11.80
C ALA A 929 4.25 33.07 13.09
N ASP A 930 3.19 33.60 13.72
CA ASP A 930 3.30 34.55 14.84
C ASP A 930 2.42 34.21 16.05
N GLY A 931 1.60 33.15 15.97
CA GLY A 931 0.70 32.74 17.04
C GLY A 931 -0.53 33.64 17.23
N SER A 932 -0.80 34.57 16.31
CA SER A 932 -2.00 35.42 16.39
C SER A 932 -3.30 34.61 16.20
N GLU A 933 -4.37 35.08 16.84
CA GLU A 933 -5.72 34.52 16.72
C GLU A 933 -6.44 35.06 15.47
N ILE A 934 -7.50 34.37 15.06
CA ILE A 934 -8.39 34.88 14.00
C ILE A 934 -9.04 36.19 14.49
N PRO A 935 -9.03 37.27 13.68
CA PRO A 935 -9.72 38.50 14.03
C PRO A 935 -11.21 38.29 14.40
N ALA A 936 -11.68 38.97 15.44
CA ALA A 936 -13.02 38.75 15.99
C ALA A 936 -14.16 39.03 14.98
N ASP A 937 -13.96 39.99 14.08
CA ASP A 937 -14.87 40.29 12.97
C ASP A 937 -14.95 39.13 11.96
N VAL A 938 -13.83 38.45 11.69
CA VAL A 938 -13.80 37.26 10.83
C VAL A 938 -14.45 36.06 11.52
N VAL A 939 -14.25 35.89 12.84
CA VAL A 939 -14.97 34.86 13.63
C VAL A 939 -16.48 35.09 13.56
N ALA A 940 -16.94 36.33 13.76
CA ALA A 940 -18.34 36.67 13.63
C ALA A 940 -18.87 36.42 12.21
N ALA A 941 -18.10 36.80 11.17
CA ALA A 941 -18.47 36.55 9.79
C ALA A 941 -18.58 35.05 9.47
N LEU A 942 -17.68 34.21 10.01
CA LEU A 942 -17.76 32.75 9.86
C LEU A 942 -19.04 32.19 10.48
N ALA A 943 -19.41 32.64 11.69
CA ALA A 943 -20.67 32.25 12.33
C ALA A 943 -21.89 32.64 11.47
N GLU A 944 -21.93 33.88 10.94
CA GLU A 944 -23.00 34.34 10.06
C GLU A 944 -23.06 33.60 8.72
N SER A 945 -21.89 33.19 8.19
CA SER A 945 -21.79 32.51 6.90
C SER A 945 -22.57 31.19 6.85
N ARG A 946 -22.78 30.58 8.02
CA ARG A 946 -23.57 29.36 8.17
C ARG A 946 -25.04 29.54 7.77
N HIS A 947 -25.59 30.73 7.95
CA HIS A 947 -26.99 31.04 7.64
C HIS A 947 -27.17 31.55 6.21
N LEU A 948 -26.07 31.76 5.50
CA LEU A 948 -26.06 32.36 4.17
C LEU A 948 -26.77 31.44 3.17
N LEU A 949 -27.90 31.92 2.65
CA LEU A 949 -28.70 31.24 1.64
C LEU A 949 -29.20 29.85 2.07
N ALA A 950 -29.32 29.64 3.38
CA ALA A 950 -29.76 28.37 3.96
C ALA A 950 -31.18 27.98 3.50
N GLY A 951 -32.06 28.94 3.20
CA GLY A 951 -33.40 28.67 2.68
C GLY A 951 -33.38 28.02 1.30
N VAL A 952 -32.61 28.58 0.36
CA VAL A 952 -32.47 27.99 -0.99
C VAL A 952 -31.73 26.65 -0.94
N GLY A 953 -30.66 26.56 -0.14
CA GLY A 953 -29.90 25.31 0.05
C GLY A 953 -30.77 24.18 0.59
N ASN A 954 -31.47 24.43 1.71
CA ASN A 954 -32.34 23.44 2.33
C ASN A 954 -33.58 23.13 1.48
N ALA A 955 -34.10 24.08 0.73
CA ALA A 955 -35.23 23.82 -0.17
C ALA A 955 -34.85 22.84 -1.30
N ARG A 956 -33.64 22.96 -1.87
CA ARG A 956 -33.11 21.94 -2.80
C ARG A 956 -32.91 20.60 -2.11
N TYR A 957 -32.42 20.62 -0.88
CA TYR A 957 -32.22 19.40 -0.09
C TYR A 957 -33.56 18.66 0.15
N LEU A 958 -34.60 19.39 0.53
CA LEU A 958 -35.95 18.87 0.72
C LEU A 958 -36.54 18.30 -0.57
N SER A 959 -36.32 18.92 -1.74
CA SER A 959 -36.80 18.34 -3.00
C SER A 959 -36.17 16.97 -3.29
N MET A 960 -34.90 16.78 -2.91
CA MET A 960 -34.24 15.48 -3.06
C MET A 960 -34.78 14.44 -2.06
N CYS A 961 -35.08 14.86 -0.82
CA CYS A 961 -35.73 13.99 0.18
C CYS A 961 -37.13 13.55 -0.25
N ALA A 962 -37.94 14.50 -0.73
CA ALA A 962 -39.27 14.23 -1.23
C ALA A 962 -39.23 13.32 -2.47
N TYR A 963 -38.24 13.50 -3.34
CA TYR A 963 -38.05 12.65 -4.51
C TYR A 963 -37.68 11.20 -4.15
N ASP A 964 -36.75 11.00 -3.20
CA ASP A 964 -36.43 9.67 -2.65
C ASP A 964 -37.69 8.99 -2.07
N MET A 965 -38.44 9.70 -1.22
CA MET A 965 -39.67 9.17 -0.63
C MET A 965 -40.75 8.87 -1.67
N ALA A 966 -40.96 9.75 -2.65
CA ALA A 966 -41.98 9.58 -3.68
C ALA A 966 -41.70 8.39 -4.60
N MET A 967 -40.43 8.19 -5.01
CA MET A 967 -40.05 7.02 -5.82
C MET A 967 -40.37 5.71 -5.11
N HIS A 968 -40.08 5.63 -3.81
CA HIS A 968 -40.16 4.39 -3.04
C HIS A 968 -41.51 4.15 -2.34
N SER A 969 -42.38 5.17 -2.28
CA SER A 969 -43.75 5.04 -1.77
C SER A 969 -44.73 4.57 -2.85
N SER A 970 -44.33 4.59 -4.13
CA SER A 970 -45.16 4.10 -5.23
C SER A 970 -45.36 2.58 -5.15
N ALA A 971 -46.61 2.14 -5.32
CA ALA A 971 -46.94 0.72 -5.44
C ALA A 971 -46.59 0.13 -6.82
N GLY A 972 -46.12 0.93 -7.78
CA GLY A 972 -45.85 0.50 -9.16
C GLY A 972 -44.68 1.24 -9.81
N ALA A 973 -44.51 1.03 -11.11
CA ALA A 973 -43.46 1.69 -11.89
C ALA A 973 -43.60 3.22 -11.85
N VAL A 974 -42.47 3.91 -11.72
CA VAL A 974 -42.37 5.37 -11.67
C VAL A 974 -41.47 5.83 -12.81
N ASP A 975 -41.81 6.94 -13.47
CA ASP A 975 -40.90 7.63 -14.38
C ASP A 975 -39.96 8.51 -13.53
N VAL A 976 -38.81 7.96 -13.17
CA VAL A 976 -37.84 8.61 -12.26
C VAL A 976 -37.33 9.95 -12.82
N VAL A 977 -37.33 10.13 -14.14
CA VAL A 977 -36.90 11.40 -14.76
C VAL A 977 -37.97 12.48 -14.58
N LYS A 978 -39.24 12.16 -14.82
CA LYS A 978 -40.33 13.15 -14.74
C LYS A 978 -40.73 13.51 -13.32
N LEU A 979 -40.47 12.64 -12.34
CA LEU A 979 -40.87 12.85 -10.96
C LEU A 979 -40.11 14.01 -10.27
N TYR A 980 -38.85 14.25 -10.63
CA TYR A 980 -37.99 15.19 -9.91
C TYR A 980 -38.36 16.67 -10.15
N GLY A 981 -38.60 17.07 -11.40
CA GLY A 981 -38.85 18.47 -11.76
C GLY A 981 -39.99 19.16 -10.98
N PRO A 982 -41.19 18.54 -10.86
CA PRO A 982 -42.28 19.09 -10.04
C PRO A 982 -41.90 19.30 -8.58
N LEU A 983 -41.15 18.38 -7.97
CA LEU A 983 -40.71 18.47 -6.58
C LEU A 983 -39.69 19.58 -6.39
N VAL A 984 -38.76 19.76 -7.34
CA VAL A 984 -37.83 20.90 -7.30
C VAL A 984 -38.60 22.21 -7.37
N ARG A 985 -39.58 22.35 -8.26
CA ARG A 985 -40.40 23.55 -8.36
C ARG A 985 -41.17 23.83 -7.08
N GLU A 986 -41.82 22.82 -6.52
CA GLU A 986 -42.63 22.93 -5.30
C GLU A 986 -41.81 23.41 -4.10
N TYR A 987 -40.67 22.75 -3.85
CA TYR A 987 -39.88 23.00 -2.66
C TYR A 987 -38.95 24.20 -2.83
N SER A 988 -38.27 24.34 -3.99
CA SER A 988 -37.23 25.34 -4.20
C SER A 988 -37.65 26.59 -4.96
N ASN A 989 -38.81 26.58 -5.63
CA ASN A 989 -39.24 27.65 -6.54
C ASN A 989 -38.23 27.93 -7.67
N LEU A 990 -37.44 26.90 -8.03
CA LEU A 990 -36.56 26.87 -9.19
C LEU A 990 -37.06 25.83 -10.19
N GLU A 991 -36.69 26.04 -11.45
CA GLU A 991 -37.00 25.11 -12.54
C GLU A 991 -35.80 24.19 -12.80
N GLU A 992 -36.04 22.88 -12.92
CA GLU A 992 -35.05 21.95 -13.44
C GLU A 992 -34.85 22.16 -14.94
N ILE A 993 -33.69 21.72 -15.45
CA ILE A 993 -33.40 21.82 -16.88
C ILE A 993 -34.08 20.64 -17.60
N ASP A 994 -34.96 20.96 -18.55
CA ASP A 994 -35.66 19.96 -19.36
C ASP A 994 -34.71 18.95 -20.01
N GLY A 995 -35.07 17.67 -19.97
CA GLY A 995 -34.30 16.58 -20.58
C GLY A 995 -33.09 16.10 -19.75
N THR A 996 -32.85 16.66 -18.57
CA THR A 996 -31.84 16.15 -17.64
C THR A 996 -32.35 14.98 -16.81
N HIS A 997 -31.43 14.19 -16.24
CA HIS A 997 -31.77 13.00 -15.47
C HIS A 997 -30.84 12.86 -14.24
N PHE A 998 -30.87 13.86 -13.36
CA PHE A 998 -29.96 13.99 -12.21
C PHE A 998 -29.77 12.69 -11.40
N ALA A 999 -30.87 11.98 -11.14
CA ALA A 999 -30.88 10.78 -10.30
C ALA A 999 -30.05 9.61 -10.87
N SER A 1000 -29.76 9.57 -12.18
CA SER A 1000 -28.96 8.49 -12.79
C SER A 1000 -27.50 8.49 -12.33
N SER A 1001 -27.02 9.57 -11.72
CA SER A 1001 -25.66 9.65 -11.18
C SER A 1001 -25.63 9.92 -9.67
N TRP A 1002 -26.76 9.70 -9.00
CA TRP A 1002 -26.91 9.92 -7.57
C TRP A 1002 -26.72 8.61 -6.79
N TYR A 1003 -25.51 8.39 -6.25
CA TYR A 1003 -25.11 7.16 -5.55
C TYR A 1003 -26.13 6.66 -4.52
N HIS A 1004 -26.73 7.57 -3.75
CA HIS A 1004 -27.66 7.27 -2.64
C HIS A 1004 -28.81 6.33 -3.04
N MET A 1005 -29.19 6.33 -4.32
CA MET A 1005 -30.24 5.47 -4.86
C MET A 1005 -29.87 3.98 -4.89
N ALA A 1006 -28.58 3.64 -4.88
CA ALA A 1006 -28.09 2.27 -5.06
C ALA A 1006 -27.25 1.74 -3.87
N ILE A 1007 -26.73 2.61 -3.00
CA ILE A 1007 -25.80 2.24 -1.91
C ILE A 1007 -26.47 1.96 -0.54
N GLY A 1008 -27.79 1.75 -0.51
CA GLY A 1008 -28.53 1.46 0.73
C GLY A 1008 -29.06 2.68 1.50
N TYR A 1009 -29.03 3.87 0.89
CA TYR A 1009 -29.63 5.11 1.42
C TYR A 1009 -31.04 5.39 0.88
N ASP A 1010 -31.65 4.42 0.19
CA ASP A 1010 -33.04 4.49 -0.22
C ASP A 1010 -33.97 4.68 0.99
N CYS A 1011 -34.89 5.65 0.88
CA CYS A 1011 -35.76 6.09 1.98
C CYS A 1011 -34.99 6.52 3.23
N ALA A 1012 -33.78 7.06 3.09
CA ALA A 1012 -32.96 7.52 4.21
C ALA A 1012 -32.37 8.92 3.97
N TYR A 1013 -32.59 9.53 2.79
CA TYR A 1013 -31.96 10.82 2.49
C TYR A 1013 -32.45 11.94 3.42
N TYR A 1014 -33.72 11.92 3.85
CA TYR A 1014 -34.23 12.86 4.86
C TYR A 1014 -33.42 12.84 6.18
N GLY A 1015 -32.75 11.72 6.46
CA GLY A 1015 -32.01 11.46 7.69
C GLY A 1015 -30.94 12.49 8.00
N TYR A 1016 -30.30 13.11 7.00
CA TYR A 1016 -29.31 14.17 7.25
C TYR A 1016 -29.96 15.44 7.80
N LEU A 1017 -31.04 15.95 7.18
CA LEU A 1017 -31.71 17.16 7.67
C LEU A 1017 -32.43 16.89 9.00
N TRP A 1018 -33.01 15.70 9.13
CA TRP A 1018 -33.58 15.21 10.39
C TRP A 1018 -32.53 15.22 11.52
N SER A 1019 -31.36 14.65 11.24
CA SER A 1019 -30.26 14.59 12.20
C SER A 1019 -29.68 15.97 12.51
N GLU A 1020 -29.54 16.84 11.50
CA GLU A 1020 -29.04 18.21 11.73
C GLU A 1020 -29.98 18.93 12.69
N ILE A 1021 -31.30 18.91 12.44
CA ILE A 1021 -32.28 19.57 13.28
C ILE A 1021 -32.19 19.11 14.74
N TYR A 1022 -32.10 17.80 14.97
CA TYR A 1022 -31.98 17.26 16.32
C TYR A 1022 -30.62 17.55 16.96
N ALA A 1023 -29.55 17.60 16.16
CA ALA A 1023 -28.25 18.07 16.60
C ALA A 1023 -28.30 19.54 17.04
N VAL A 1024 -29.06 20.42 16.37
CA VAL A 1024 -29.23 21.81 16.81
C VAL A 1024 -30.02 21.90 18.11
N ASP A 1025 -31.06 21.09 18.25
CA ASP A 1025 -31.87 21.04 19.48
C ASP A 1025 -31.01 20.58 20.68
N ALA A 1026 -30.15 19.58 20.47
CA ALA A 1026 -29.16 19.17 21.45
C ALA A 1026 -28.12 20.25 21.73
N TYR A 1027 -27.57 20.90 20.68
CA TYR A 1027 -26.60 21.98 20.80
C TYR A 1027 -27.15 23.17 21.59
N ALA A 1028 -28.45 23.46 21.46
CA ALA A 1028 -29.08 24.56 22.18
C ALA A 1028 -29.01 24.43 23.72
N ARG A 1029 -28.77 23.21 24.25
CA ARG A 1029 -28.51 23.01 25.67
C ARG A 1029 -27.13 23.48 26.11
N PHE A 1030 -26.15 23.45 25.20
CA PHE A 1030 -24.79 23.93 25.41
C PHE A 1030 -24.64 25.42 25.05
N GLY A 1031 -25.32 25.86 23.98
CA GLY A 1031 -24.93 27.08 23.29
C GLY A 1031 -23.49 26.96 22.78
N ASP A 1032 -22.74 28.06 22.80
CA ASP A 1032 -21.34 28.08 22.38
C ASP A 1032 -20.35 27.64 23.47
N ALA A 1033 -20.84 27.20 24.63
CA ALA A 1033 -20.01 26.77 25.73
C ALA A 1033 -19.35 25.41 25.47
N LEU A 1034 -18.12 25.25 25.98
CA LEU A 1034 -17.43 23.96 26.09
C LEU A 1034 -17.70 23.41 27.50
N ASP A 1035 -18.87 22.80 27.69
CA ASP A 1035 -19.35 22.34 28.99
C ASP A 1035 -19.20 20.81 29.15
N ALA A 1036 -18.06 20.40 29.71
CA ALA A 1036 -17.76 19.00 30.00
C ALA A 1036 -18.77 18.32 30.95
N ALA A 1037 -19.50 19.07 31.79
CA ALA A 1037 -20.50 18.48 32.68
C ALA A 1037 -21.76 18.08 31.90
N GLU A 1038 -22.26 18.96 31.04
CA GLU A 1038 -23.37 18.63 30.15
C GLU A 1038 -22.96 17.60 29.09
N GLY A 1039 -21.71 17.63 28.63
CA GLY A 1039 -21.21 16.64 27.69
C GLY A 1039 -21.07 15.24 28.28
N ARG A 1040 -20.80 15.09 29.58
CA ARG A 1040 -20.92 13.79 30.26
C ARG A 1040 -22.36 13.26 30.24
N ARG A 1041 -23.36 14.13 30.36
CA ARG A 1041 -24.77 13.72 30.20
C ARG A 1041 -25.07 13.29 28.77
N LEU A 1042 -24.57 14.02 27.77
CA LEU A 1042 -24.68 13.61 26.37
C LEU A 1042 -24.01 12.26 26.12
N ARG A 1043 -22.78 12.08 26.63
CA ARG A 1043 -22.03 10.82 26.57
C ARG A 1043 -22.85 9.67 27.13
N ASP A 1044 -23.34 9.81 28.36
CA ASP A 1044 -23.97 8.71 29.08
C ASP A 1044 -25.38 8.37 28.54
N LEU A 1045 -26.12 9.37 28.03
CA LEU A 1045 -27.51 9.20 27.58
C LEU A 1045 -27.67 9.01 26.07
N VAL A 1046 -26.69 9.44 25.26
CA VAL A 1046 -26.79 9.42 23.79
C VAL A 1046 -25.70 8.57 23.13
N LEU A 1047 -24.47 8.61 23.63
CA LEU A 1047 -23.35 7.93 22.97
C LEU A 1047 -23.12 6.51 23.52
N ALA A 1048 -23.13 6.38 24.85
CA ALA A 1048 -22.79 5.14 25.54
C ALA A 1048 -23.80 3.98 25.36
N PRO A 1049 -25.12 4.22 25.22
CA PRO A 1049 -26.07 3.13 25.03
C PRO A 1049 -25.91 2.40 23.69
N GLY A 1050 -25.37 3.08 22.67
CA GLY A 1050 -25.32 2.55 21.30
C GLY A 1050 -26.72 2.14 20.82
N ALA A 1051 -26.81 1.04 20.07
CA ALA A 1051 -28.08 0.54 19.56
C ALA A 1051 -28.86 -0.33 20.55
N ALA A 1052 -28.42 -0.41 21.82
CA ALA A 1052 -29.17 -1.07 22.88
C ALA A 1052 -30.41 -0.26 23.31
N GLU A 1053 -30.43 1.05 23.00
CA GLU A 1053 -31.60 1.91 23.16
C GLU A 1053 -31.96 2.58 21.82
N PRO A 1054 -33.26 2.82 21.54
CA PRO A 1054 -33.66 3.55 20.34
C PRO A 1054 -33.15 4.99 20.33
N GLY A 1055 -32.73 5.50 19.17
CA GLY A 1055 -32.25 6.87 19.00
C GLY A 1055 -33.21 7.93 19.53
N ALA A 1056 -34.52 7.73 19.32
CA ALA A 1056 -35.58 8.60 19.83
C ALA A 1056 -35.59 8.70 21.36
N THR A 1057 -35.37 7.57 22.04
CA THR A 1057 -35.32 7.51 23.50
C THR A 1057 -34.07 8.18 24.03
N MET A 1058 -32.92 7.89 23.43
CA MET A 1058 -31.62 8.47 23.80
C MET A 1058 -31.65 10.00 23.76
N ILE A 1059 -32.07 10.58 22.63
CA ILE A 1059 -32.11 12.04 22.49
C ILE A 1059 -33.18 12.67 23.39
N ALA A 1060 -34.33 12.01 23.57
CA ALA A 1060 -35.38 12.52 24.44
C ALA A 1060 -34.95 12.53 25.92
N ASN A 1061 -34.22 11.50 26.36
CA ASN A 1061 -33.66 11.42 27.71
C ASN A 1061 -32.65 12.53 27.95
N PHE A 1062 -31.80 12.84 26.97
CA PHE A 1062 -30.84 13.95 27.06
C PHE A 1062 -31.54 15.31 27.13
N LEU A 1063 -32.50 15.55 26.23
CA LEU A 1063 -33.23 16.80 26.15
C LEU A 1063 -34.20 17.01 27.32
N GLY A 1064 -34.70 15.93 27.94
CA GLY A 1064 -35.79 15.93 28.92
C GLY A 1064 -37.18 16.05 28.29
N ARG A 1065 -37.27 15.95 26.95
CA ARG A 1065 -38.48 16.01 26.13
C ARG A 1065 -38.20 15.39 24.75
N PRO A 1066 -39.23 15.03 23.96
CA PRO A 1066 -39.02 14.70 22.55
C PRO A 1066 -38.29 15.83 21.81
N PRO A 1067 -37.42 15.49 20.83
CA PRO A 1067 -36.73 16.49 20.02
C PRO A 1067 -37.72 17.25 19.13
N ASN A 1068 -37.43 18.52 18.82
CA ASN A 1068 -38.27 19.35 17.97
C ASN A 1068 -37.44 20.25 17.05
N GLU A 1069 -38.12 21.00 16.18
CA GLU A 1069 -37.47 21.83 15.17
C GLU A 1069 -37.23 23.30 15.61
N ASP A 1070 -37.63 23.68 16.83
CA ASP A 1070 -37.68 25.09 17.27
C ASP A 1070 -36.30 25.74 17.30
N ALA A 1071 -35.31 25.03 17.85
CA ALA A 1071 -33.93 25.52 17.93
C ALA A 1071 -33.32 25.74 16.53
N TYR A 1072 -33.65 24.86 15.59
CA TYR A 1072 -33.20 24.96 14.20
C TYR A 1072 -33.77 26.22 13.52
N PHE A 1073 -35.07 26.46 13.63
CA PHE A 1073 -35.72 27.62 13.01
C PHE A 1073 -35.32 28.93 13.66
N LYS A 1074 -35.24 28.97 14.99
CA LYS A 1074 -34.73 30.13 15.72
C LYS A 1074 -33.35 30.52 15.23
N ARG A 1075 -32.47 29.53 15.04
CA ARG A 1075 -31.11 29.74 14.51
C ARG A 1075 -31.11 30.29 13.09
N LEU A 1076 -32.06 29.89 12.25
CA LEU A 1076 -32.20 30.42 10.88
C LEU A 1076 -32.90 31.79 10.83
N GLY A 1077 -33.27 32.37 11.97
CA GLY A 1077 -33.98 33.64 12.05
C GLY A 1077 -35.42 33.54 11.55
N VAL A 1078 -36.05 32.36 11.68
CA VAL A 1078 -37.46 32.12 11.39
C VAL A 1078 -38.18 31.96 12.73
N GLU A 1079 -39.16 32.81 13.03
CA GLU A 1079 -39.98 32.67 14.24
C GLU A 1079 -40.78 31.36 14.21
N ALA A 1080 -40.88 30.70 15.36
CA ALA A 1080 -41.32 29.31 15.52
C ALA A 1080 -42.78 29.06 15.16
#